data_AF-A0A251N5M0-F1
#
_entry.id   AF-A0A251N5M0-F1
#
_cell.length_a   1.000
_cell.length_b   1.000
_cell.length_c   1.000
_cell.angle_alpha   90.00
_cell.angle_beta   90.00
_cell.angle_gamma   90.00
#
_symmetry.space_group_name_H-M   'P 1'
#
loop_
_entity.id
_entity.type
_entity.pdbx_description
1 polymer ?
#
loop_
_entity_poly.entity_id
_entity_poly.type
_entity_poly.pdbx_seq_one_letter_code
_entity_poly.pdbx_strand_id
1 'polypeptide(L)'
;MEGGSPDQGSVGSGTKRSSASSGSRPRNRKEFLYRFVDSGMLTAKLEDWFESISNKSEPKKPAFDVPFELIELQKFDYALEGISFQQVIRMPNAVYASTSDAVEATAYLAIEDFLHAGVKGLWEAFWSQDEPMPFSVACLYDENLKFYQAEKAVADGKLGGLCATGILLTNPRHPHGKWDQILELALLRPDIRNFAMDSDRQLPLSVLGEALFYALRVLLSRSLSRLNYSQSSNSVFILLVDSQYGGVVKVEGDVNKLVFDVNNVYECAAEWIIKHSRIAVSSVDRIWNKLGNANWGDIGALQVLFATFHCIMQFAGFPKHSVEDLAADHGPRLQARRAERQLGDARVNGNGLFRFQQRSVSPEIVEVQDDSVKIETEQLMKLEVGSVLWLEDSNWQKGYQINQVLNNSEHPYYIASPVEDPQKRLFLYVGSHPSQLEPAWEDMNLWYQVQRQTKILTIMKQKGLSSKYLPQLSASGRIIHPGQCQRPSSGGNCDHPWCGTPILVTSPVGETVSQLISEARFGMEEAVRCCHDCLSALSTAASAGIRHGDIRPENVVCVRSAVRQPYFVLIGWGRAILEDRDRPAMNLHFSSTYALQEGKLCSASDAESLVYMLYISCGGVLPDLDSVEGALQWRETSWSRRLIQQKLGDASTVLKAFADYVDSLCGTPYPMDYDIWLRRLRRNINEDDHGKEIDTSG
;
A
#
# COMPACT_ATOMS: atom_id res chain seq x y z
N MET A 1 41.24 63.00 18.75
CA MET A 1 42.40 63.27 19.62
C MET A 1 42.19 62.41 20.85
N GLU A 2 42.84 61.25 20.89
CA GLU A 2 44.13 61.06 21.61
C GLU A 2 43.92 61.31 23.13
N GLY A 3 44.14 60.39 24.06
CA GLY A 3 44.90 59.15 24.07
C GLY A 3 45.46 59.00 25.50
N GLY A 4 45.77 57.76 25.91
CA GLY A 4 46.76 57.51 26.96
C GLY A 4 46.29 57.55 28.41
N SER A 5 46.09 56.34 28.96
CA SER A 5 46.18 56.03 30.39
C SER A 5 47.60 56.29 30.93
N PRO A 6 47.77 56.50 32.25
CA PRO A 6 48.89 55.89 32.94
C PRO A 6 48.46 55.10 34.19
N ASP A 7 48.97 53.88 34.30
CA ASP A 7 49.01 53.09 35.53
C ASP A 7 50.12 53.60 36.46
N GLN A 8 49.84 53.65 37.76
CA GLN A 8 50.57 52.97 38.85
C GLN A 8 50.22 53.58 40.22
N GLY A 9 49.91 52.75 41.22
CA GLY A 9 49.88 53.19 42.62
C GLY A 9 48.97 52.39 43.55
N SER A 10 49.34 51.14 43.82
CA SER A 10 48.75 50.24 44.82
C SER A 10 48.80 50.81 46.26
N VAL A 11 47.65 50.86 46.96
CA VAL A 11 47.56 50.65 48.42
C VAL A 11 46.23 49.93 48.72
N GLY A 12 46.33 48.74 49.32
CA GLY A 12 45.23 47.81 49.49
C GLY A 12 44.29 48.09 50.66
N SER A 13 43.05 47.63 50.51
CA SER A 13 42.15 47.32 51.62
C SER A 13 41.55 45.94 51.38
N GLY A 14 41.77 45.02 52.31
CA GLY A 14 41.44 43.61 52.17
C GLY A 14 39.97 43.35 51.87
N THR A 15 39.73 42.58 50.82
CA THR A 15 38.47 41.88 50.59
C THR A 15 38.70 40.40 50.73
N LYS A 16 38.01 39.83 51.73
CA LYS A 16 37.81 38.41 51.96
C LYS A 16 37.55 37.72 50.62
N ARG A 17 38.37 36.70 50.30
CA ARG A 17 38.08 35.72 49.26
C ARG A 17 36.77 35.00 49.61
N SER A 18 35.65 35.50 49.11
CA SER A 18 34.45 34.71 48.88
C SER A 18 34.56 34.04 47.51
N SER A 19 35.49 33.10 47.38
CA SER A 19 35.50 32.15 46.27
C SER A 19 34.54 31.00 46.60
N ALA A 20 33.24 31.30 46.62
CA ALA A 20 32.19 30.31 46.81
C ALA A 20 31.64 29.88 45.43
N SER A 21 32.07 28.69 44.99
CA SER A 21 31.19 27.63 44.49
C SER A 21 30.25 27.91 43.29
N SER A 22 30.69 28.58 42.23
CA SER A 22 30.00 28.48 40.92
C SER A 22 30.67 27.50 39.95
N GLY A 23 31.96 27.19 40.15
CA GLY A 23 32.73 26.29 39.28
C GLY A 23 32.56 24.79 39.57
N SER A 24 32.05 24.41 40.75
CA SER A 24 31.88 23.00 41.16
C SER A 24 30.65 22.34 40.54
N ARG A 25 29.54 23.07 40.41
CA ARG A 25 28.26 22.52 39.93
C ARG A 25 28.29 22.07 38.46
N PRO A 26 28.80 22.85 37.49
CA PRO A 26 28.94 22.39 36.10
C PRO A 26 29.92 21.23 35.97
N ARG A 27 30.96 21.21 36.82
CA ARG A 27 31.97 20.14 36.85
C ARG A 27 31.38 18.83 37.37
N ASN A 28 30.59 18.88 38.44
CA ASN A 28 29.91 17.70 38.99
C ASN A 28 28.84 17.16 38.03
N ARG A 29 28.12 18.02 37.32
CA ARG A 29 27.16 17.61 36.27
C ARG A 29 27.83 16.86 35.13
N LYS A 30 28.97 17.37 34.66
CA LYS A 30 29.73 16.74 33.58
C LYS A 30 30.31 15.39 34.01
N GLU A 31 30.83 15.30 35.22
CA GLU A 31 31.34 14.06 35.79
C GLU A 31 30.21 13.04 36.03
N PHE A 32 29.05 13.49 36.50
CA PHE A 32 27.86 12.65 36.64
C PHE A 32 27.45 12.02 35.31
N LEU A 33 27.33 12.83 34.24
CA LEU A 33 26.99 12.33 32.90
C LEU A 33 28.04 11.35 32.36
N TYR A 34 29.33 11.57 32.66
CA TYR A 34 30.42 10.67 32.26
C TYR A 34 30.33 9.30 32.94
N ARG A 35 29.86 9.25 34.21
CA ARG A 35 29.69 8.00 34.96
C ARG A 35 28.34 7.31 34.72
N PHE A 36 27.33 8.03 34.24
CA PHE A 36 25.99 7.52 34.01
C PHE A 36 25.86 6.81 32.65
N VAL A 37 26.46 5.63 32.48
CA VAL A 37 26.61 4.97 31.16
C VAL A 37 25.86 3.66 30.98
N ASP A 38 25.29 3.11 32.05
CA ASP A 38 24.71 1.76 32.07
C ASP A 38 23.20 1.83 32.31
N SER A 39 22.40 1.38 31.34
CA SER A 39 20.94 1.36 31.44
C SER A 39 20.43 0.29 32.41
N GLY A 40 21.08 -0.87 32.48
CA GLY A 40 20.70 -1.97 33.37
C GLY A 40 20.85 -1.60 34.85
N MET A 41 21.91 -0.88 35.20
CA MET A 41 22.12 -0.37 36.56
C MET A 41 21.05 0.64 36.99
N LEU A 42 20.52 1.45 36.08
CA LEU A 42 19.39 2.33 36.38
C LEU A 42 18.10 1.52 36.53
N THR A 43 17.83 0.60 35.59
CA THR A 43 16.63 -0.24 35.60
C THR A 43 16.52 -1.00 36.92
N ALA A 44 17.61 -1.61 37.40
CA ALA A 44 17.66 -2.30 38.69
C ALA A 44 17.31 -1.41 39.88
N LYS A 45 17.56 -0.09 39.81
CA LYS A 45 17.18 0.87 40.86
C LYS A 45 15.73 1.33 40.78
N LEU A 46 15.05 1.05 39.67
CA LEU A 46 13.66 1.41 39.41
C LEU A 46 12.70 0.21 39.50
N GLU A 47 13.20 -1.03 39.60
CA GLU A 47 12.40 -2.26 39.67
C GLU A 47 11.30 -2.20 40.74
N ASP A 48 11.66 -1.92 42.00
CA ASP A 48 10.71 -1.79 43.11
C ASP A 48 9.62 -0.72 42.85
N TRP A 49 9.99 0.35 42.17
CA TRP A 49 9.07 1.44 41.83
C TRP A 49 8.11 1.03 40.72
N PHE A 50 8.60 0.35 39.68
CA PHE A 50 7.77 -0.20 38.61
C PHE A 50 6.75 -1.21 39.16
N GLU A 51 7.17 -2.12 40.03
CA GLU A 51 6.29 -3.06 40.71
C GLU A 51 5.23 -2.32 41.55
N SER A 52 5.63 -1.27 42.28
CA SER A 52 4.68 -0.46 43.04
C SER A 52 3.64 0.21 42.15
N ILE A 53 3.98 0.63 40.93
CA ILE A 53 3.01 1.28 40.03
C ILE A 53 2.07 0.25 39.45
N SER A 54 2.59 -0.89 39.00
CA SER A 54 1.81 -2.00 38.45
C SER A 54 0.81 -2.57 39.47
N ASN A 55 1.19 -2.64 40.75
CA ASN A 55 0.32 -3.12 41.81
C ASN A 55 -0.73 -2.09 42.29
N LYS A 56 -0.55 -0.80 41.97
CA LYS A 56 -1.48 0.29 42.33
C LYS A 56 -2.49 0.63 41.24
N SER A 57 -2.26 0.19 39.99
CA SER A 57 -3.22 0.39 38.91
C SER A 57 -4.43 -0.54 39.08
N GLU A 58 -5.64 0.03 39.13
CA GLU A 58 -6.87 -0.74 38.96
C GLU A 58 -6.86 -1.46 37.59
N PRO A 59 -7.47 -2.65 37.45
CA PRO A 59 -7.40 -3.47 36.23
C PRO A 59 -7.92 -2.80 34.94
N LYS A 60 -8.42 -1.56 34.99
CA LYS A 60 -8.89 -0.77 33.83
C LYS A 60 -8.16 0.56 33.64
N LYS A 61 -7.23 0.95 34.51
CA LYS A 61 -6.53 2.23 34.43
C LYS A 61 -5.05 2.01 34.09
N PRO A 62 -4.51 2.64 33.03
CA PRO A 62 -3.11 2.48 32.68
C PRO A 62 -2.19 3.00 33.81
N ALA A 63 -1.03 2.34 33.95
CA ALA A 63 -0.01 2.65 34.95
C ALA A 63 0.58 4.06 34.81
N PHE A 64 0.56 4.62 33.59
CA PHE A 64 1.07 5.94 33.26
C PHE A 64 0.00 6.74 32.50
N ASP A 65 0.12 8.07 32.54
CA ASP A 65 -0.65 8.95 31.66
C ASP A 65 -0.31 8.66 30.19
N VAL A 66 -1.25 8.91 29.28
CA VAL A 66 -0.97 8.86 27.83
C VAL A 66 -0.38 10.19 27.36
N PRO A 67 0.62 10.19 26.45
CA PRO A 67 1.28 11.42 26.00
C PRO A 67 0.39 12.27 25.10
N PHE A 68 -0.58 11.67 24.41
CA PHE A 68 -1.47 12.30 23.44
C PHE A 68 -2.90 11.80 23.62
N GLU A 69 -3.88 12.67 23.48
CA GLU A 69 -5.28 12.26 23.44
C GLU A 69 -5.67 11.77 22.04
N LEU A 70 -6.62 10.82 21.96
CA LEU A 70 -7.07 10.28 20.68
C LEU A 70 -7.63 11.36 19.75
N ILE A 71 -8.30 12.37 20.32
CA ILE A 71 -8.87 13.49 19.56
C ILE A 71 -7.76 14.34 18.94
N GLU A 72 -6.63 14.52 19.63
CA GLU A 72 -5.46 15.24 19.10
C GLU A 72 -4.84 14.47 17.93
N LEU A 73 -4.70 13.15 18.07
CA LEU A 73 -4.20 12.28 17.00
C LEU A 73 -5.11 12.28 15.77
N GLN A 74 -6.43 12.29 15.96
CA GLN A 74 -7.40 12.39 14.86
C GLN A 74 -7.29 13.73 14.12
N LYS A 75 -7.16 14.84 14.84
CA LYS A 75 -6.92 16.16 14.22
C LYS A 75 -5.60 16.18 13.46
N PHE A 76 -4.57 15.57 14.04
CA PHE A 76 -3.27 15.47 13.42
C PHE A 76 -3.33 14.64 12.13
N ASP A 77 -4.04 13.52 12.11
CA ASP A 77 -4.27 12.72 10.89
C ASP A 77 -4.87 13.55 9.75
N TYR A 78 -5.92 14.33 10.03
CA TYR A 78 -6.48 15.26 9.03
C TYR A 78 -5.46 16.30 8.55
N ALA A 79 -4.63 16.83 9.45
CA ALA A 79 -3.56 17.77 9.07
C ALA A 79 -2.50 17.12 8.17
N LEU A 80 -2.24 15.82 8.36
CA LEU A 80 -1.32 15.04 7.55
C LEU A 80 -1.90 14.59 6.21
N GLU A 81 -3.21 14.68 6.01
CA GLU A 81 -3.85 14.30 4.77
C GLU A 81 -3.30 15.13 3.60
N GLY A 82 -2.75 14.44 2.59
CA GLY A 82 -2.08 15.10 1.47
C GLY A 82 -0.59 15.40 1.66
N ILE A 83 0.04 15.03 2.78
CA ILE A 83 1.51 15.08 2.91
C ILE A 83 2.15 13.85 2.26
N SER A 84 3.28 14.00 1.56
CA SER A 84 4.06 12.86 1.03
C SER A 84 5.13 12.44 2.02
N PHE A 85 4.90 11.30 2.65
CA PHE A 85 5.96 10.57 3.32
C PHE A 85 6.51 9.51 2.35
N GLN A 86 7.76 9.69 1.92
CA GLN A 86 8.41 8.75 1.01
C GLN A 86 9.42 7.92 1.78
N GLN A 87 8.97 6.75 2.25
CA GLN A 87 9.85 5.69 2.75
C GLN A 87 10.19 4.74 1.60
N VAL A 88 11.47 4.45 1.43
CA VAL A 88 12.06 3.59 0.40
C VAL A 88 12.35 2.20 0.94
N ILE A 89 12.78 2.10 2.20
CA ILE A 89 13.28 0.87 2.83
C ILE A 89 12.17 0.24 3.68
N ARG A 90 11.87 -1.04 3.44
CA ARG A 90 10.82 -1.78 4.15
C ARG A 90 11.35 -2.37 5.45
N MET A 91 10.53 -2.32 6.50
CA MET A 91 10.83 -2.97 7.77
C MET A 91 10.77 -4.51 7.62
N PRO A 92 11.75 -5.27 8.10
CA PRO A 92 11.70 -6.73 8.02
C PRO A 92 10.61 -7.28 8.95
N ASN A 93 9.72 -8.13 8.43
CA ASN A 93 8.58 -8.65 9.21
C ASN A 93 9.00 -9.63 10.33
N ALA A 94 10.23 -10.14 10.29
CA ALA A 94 10.77 -11.08 11.27
C ALA A 94 12.24 -10.79 11.59
N VAL A 95 12.50 -9.68 12.28
CA VAL A 95 13.88 -9.32 12.72
C VAL A 95 14.47 -10.39 13.64
N TYR A 96 13.64 -11.13 14.38
CA TYR A 96 14.09 -12.04 15.44
C TYR A 96 13.79 -13.53 15.21
N ALA A 97 13.17 -13.91 14.08
CA ALA A 97 12.99 -15.32 13.71
C ALA A 97 14.16 -15.88 12.90
N SER A 98 14.99 -15.02 12.29
CA SER A 98 16.28 -15.38 11.71
C SER A 98 17.37 -14.51 12.32
N THR A 99 18.32 -15.11 13.04
CA THR A 99 19.48 -14.46 13.68
C THR A 99 20.54 -14.02 12.66
N SER A 100 20.14 -13.39 11.55
CA SER A 100 21.06 -12.94 10.51
C SER A 100 21.32 -11.44 10.66
N ASP A 101 22.60 -11.08 10.79
CA ASP A 101 23.10 -9.71 10.76
C ASP A 101 22.52 -8.88 9.58
N ALA A 102 22.18 -9.53 8.46
CA ALA A 102 21.59 -8.84 7.31
C ALA A 102 20.17 -8.31 7.58
N VAL A 103 19.39 -9.01 8.41
CA VAL A 103 18.00 -8.61 8.74
C VAL A 103 18.01 -7.48 9.75
N GLU A 104 18.86 -7.56 10.76
CA GLU A 104 19.04 -6.48 11.74
C GLU A 104 19.60 -5.20 11.09
N ALA A 105 20.57 -5.32 10.18
CA ALA A 105 21.06 -4.20 9.38
C ALA A 105 19.94 -3.52 8.57
N THR A 106 19.06 -4.33 7.96
CA THR A 106 17.92 -3.81 7.19
C THR A 106 16.90 -3.10 8.09
N ALA A 107 16.71 -3.57 9.33
CA ALA A 107 15.82 -2.93 10.29
C ALA A 107 16.30 -1.52 10.70
N TYR A 108 17.61 -1.36 10.98
CA TYR A 108 18.18 -0.04 11.28
C TYR A 108 18.08 0.92 10.10
N LEU A 109 18.33 0.44 8.87
CA LEU A 109 18.12 1.23 7.66
C LEU A 109 16.66 1.64 7.46
N ALA A 110 15.72 0.73 7.72
CA ALA A 110 14.29 1.01 7.61
C ALA A 110 13.82 2.06 8.62
N ILE A 111 14.36 2.04 9.85
CA ILE A 111 14.08 3.07 10.87
C ILE A 111 14.71 4.41 10.50
N GLU A 112 15.96 4.42 10.04
CA GLU A 112 16.63 5.65 9.59
C GLU A 112 15.82 6.34 8.49
N ASP A 113 15.39 5.57 7.49
CA ASP A 113 14.57 6.04 6.38
C ASP A 113 13.15 6.45 6.82
N PHE A 114 12.52 5.70 7.74
CA PHE A 114 11.22 6.06 8.32
C PHE A 114 11.26 7.39 9.08
N LEU A 115 12.23 7.57 9.98
CA LEU A 115 12.40 8.81 10.75
C LEU A 115 12.74 9.98 9.83
N HIS A 116 13.61 9.75 8.83
CA HIS A 116 13.98 10.77 7.86
C HIS A 116 12.77 11.20 7.00
N ALA A 117 11.97 10.25 6.50
CA ALA A 117 10.76 10.53 5.76
C ALA A 117 9.74 11.30 6.63
N GLY A 118 9.56 10.89 7.88
CA GLY A 118 8.67 11.53 8.85
C GLY A 118 9.07 12.97 9.14
N VAL A 119 10.30 13.21 9.60
CA VAL A 119 10.77 14.55 9.95
C VAL A 119 10.80 15.49 8.74
N LYS A 120 11.16 14.99 7.56
CA LYS A 120 11.11 15.76 6.31
C LYS A 120 9.70 16.16 5.93
N GLY A 121 8.76 15.20 5.91
CA GLY A 121 7.37 15.48 5.56
C GLY A 121 6.70 16.48 6.52
N LEU A 122 7.02 16.38 7.82
CA LEU A 122 6.54 17.34 8.83
C LEU A 122 7.19 18.72 8.65
N TRP A 123 8.50 18.79 8.41
CA TRP A 123 9.18 20.07 8.18
C TRP A 123 8.60 20.82 6.98
N GLU A 124 8.45 20.13 5.85
CA GLU A 124 7.93 20.69 4.61
C GLU A 124 6.47 21.17 4.76
N ALA A 125 5.66 20.45 5.53
CA ALA A 125 4.25 20.80 5.71
C ALA A 125 4.01 21.92 6.73
N PHE A 126 4.74 21.92 7.85
CA PHE A 126 4.43 22.78 8.99
C PHE A 126 5.38 23.98 9.13
N TRP A 127 6.64 23.89 8.66
CA TRP A 127 7.64 24.96 8.81
C TRP A 127 8.06 25.60 7.48
N SER A 128 8.53 24.84 6.50
CA SER A 128 9.01 25.42 5.25
C SER A 128 9.23 24.37 4.15
N GLN A 129 8.66 24.58 2.97
CA GLN A 129 8.96 23.79 1.77
C GLN A 129 10.26 24.21 1.09
N ASP A 130 10.65 25.49 1.21
CA ASP A 130 11.79 26.06 0.48
C ASP A 130 13.11 26.04 1.26
N GLU A 131 13.04 25.89 2.59
CA GLU A 131 14.24 25.87 3.43
C GLU A 131 14.73 24.44 3.66
N PRO A 132 16.05 24.19 3.61
CA PRO A 132 16.59 22.88 3.90
C PRO A 132 16.24 22.48 5.33
N MET A 133 15.73 21.26 5.48
CA MET A 133 15.43 20.69 6.80
C MET A 133 16.70 20.68 7.66
N PRO A 134 16.69 21.28 8.87
CA PRO A 134 17.88 21.43 9.69
C PRO A 134 18.21 20.17 10.51
N PHE A 135 17.71 19.00 10.11
CA PHE A 135 17.82 17.75 10.86
C PHE A 135 18.55 16.66 10.08
N SER A 136 19.21 15.76 10.79
CA SER A 136 19.87 14.57 10.26
C SER A 136 19.48 13.37 11.11
N VAL A 137 19.41 12.19 10.51
CA VAL A 137 19.14 10.94 11.21
C VAL A 137 20.43 10.11 11.27
N ALA A 138 20.69 9.48 12.42
CA ALA A 138 21.86 8.60 12.60
C ALA A 138 21.64 7.60 13.74
N CYS A 139 22.30 6.44 13.66
CA CYS A 139 22.26 5.40 14.68
C CYS A 139 23.29 5.64 15.79
N LEU A 140 22.88 5.41 17.03
CA LEU A 140 23.71 5.46 18.22
C LEU A 140 24.43 4.11 18.40
N TYR A 141 25.74 4.17 18.62
CA TYR A 141 26.57 3.02 18.94
C TYR A 141 26.85 2.97 20.45
N ASP A 142 26.54 1.85 21.08
CA ASP A 142 26.50 1.70 22.54
C ASP A 142 27.89 1.86 23.19
N GLU A 143 28.93 1.24 22.63
CA GLU A 143 30.27 1.21 23.24
C GLU A 143 30.89 2.59 23.46
N ASN A 144 30.61 3.55 22.56
CA ASN A 144 31.22 4.87 22.59
C ASN A 144 30.20 6.02 22.60
N LEU A 145 28.91 5.69 22.54
CA LEU A 145 27.78 6.62 22.58
C LEU A 145 27.88 7.72 21.52
N LYS A 146 28.39 7.37 20.33
CA LYS A 146 28.49 8.25 19.15
C LYS A 146 27.51 7.83 18.06
N PHE A 147 27.20 8.79 17.19
CA PHE A 147 26.29 8.58 16.07
C PHE A 147 27.03 8.25 14.78
N TYR A 148 26.48 7.28 14.06
CA TYR A 148 26.95 6.79 12.76
C TYR A 148 25.74 6.57 11.84
N GLN A 149 25.88 6.80 10.55
CA GLN A 149 24.86 6.36 9.58
C GLN A 149 24.78 4.83 9.60
N ALA A 150 23.58 4.26 9.46
CA ALA A 150 23.39 2.81 9.50
C ALA A 150 24.24 2.11 8.44
N GLU A 151 24.25 2.62 7.20
CA GLU A 151 25.07 2.06 6.10
C GLU A 151 26.55 1.99 6.46
N LYS A 152 27.07 3.03 7.11
CA LYS A 152 28.48 3.09 7.51
C LYS A 152 28.78 2.17 8.69
N ALA A 153 27.88 2.09 9.67
CA ALA A 153 28.03 1.17 10.79
C ALA A 153 28.00 -0.30 10.33
N VAL A 154 27.12 -0.62 9.37
CA VAL A 154 27.03 -1.94 8.74
C VAL A 154 28.29 -2.25 7.95
N ALA A 155 28.77 -1.32 7.12
CA ALA A 155 30.00 -1.49 6.34
C ALA A 155 31.26 -1.66 7.22
N ASP A 156 31.30 -0.98 8.37
CA ASP A 156 32.39 -1.07 9.35
C ASP A 156 32.30 -2.33 10.26
N GLY A 157 31.29 -3.19 10.08
CA GLY A 157 31.07 -4.38 10.91
C GLY A 157 30.62 -4.10 12.35
N LYS A 158 30.03 -2.92 12.60
CA LYS A 158 29.61 -2.42 13.92
C LYS A 158 28.13 -2.62 14.22
N LEU A 159 27.47 -3.55 13.52
CA LEU A 159 26.04 -3.77 13.64
C LEU A 159 25.63 -4.14 15.08
N GLY A 160 26.30 -5.12 15.69
CA GLY A 160 25.93 -5.66 17.00
C GLY A 160 26.10 -4.70 18.18
N GLY A 161 26.62 -3.48 17.96
CA GLY A 161 26.68 -2.43 18.97
C GLY A 161 25.77 -1.24 18.68
N LEU A 162 24.93 -1.28 17.65
CA LEU A 162 23.88 -0.27 17.46
C LEU A 162 22.78 -0.49 18.50
N CYS A 163 22.33 0.59 19.15
CA CYS A 163 21.35 0.50 20.23
C CYS A 163 20.11 1.39 20.04
N ALA A 164 20.21 2.47 19.27
CA ALA A 164 19.12 3.41 19.00
C ALA A 164 19.32 4.16 17.67
N THR A 165 18.29 4.83 17.16
CA THR A 165 18.38 5.76 16.02
C THR A 165 17.83 7.12 16.41
N GLY A 166 18.59 8.20 16.20
CA GLY A 166 18.22 9.54 16.64
C GLY A 166 17.95 10.52 15.50
N ILE A 167 17.02 11.43 15.74
CA ILE A 167 16.87 12.66 14.96
C ILE A 167 17.71 13.73 15.66
N LEU A 168 18.65 14.35 14.94
CA LEU A 168 19.59 15.32 15.48
C LEU A 168 19.53 16.63 14.71
N LEU A 169 19.76 17.74 15.42
CA LEU A 169 20.00 19.03 14.79
C LEU A 169 21.32 19.00 14.02
N THR A 170 21.27 19.31 12.72
CA THR A 170 22.46 19.40 11.87
C THR A 170 23.39 20.48 12.39
N ASN A 171 24.65 20.11 12.59
CA ASN A 171 25.69 21.06 12.97
C ASN A 171 26.94 20.83 12.13
N PRO A 172 27.31 21.78 11.24
CA PRO A 172 28.48 21.62 10.39
C PRO A 172 29.80 21.53 11.18
N ARG A 173 29.84 21.99 12.44
CA ARG A 173 31.00 21.85 13.32
C ARG A 173 31.10 20.48 13.98
N HIS A 174 30.00 19.74 14.04
CA HIS A 174 29.89 18.43 14.69
C HIS A 174 29.07 17.47 13.84
N PRO A 175 29.64 16.98 12.71
CA PRO A 175 28.91 16.13 11.77
C PRO A 175 28.53 14.75 12.34
N HIS A 176 29.18 14.32 13.44
CA HIS A 176 28.87 13.07 14.13
C HIS A 176 27.79 13.21 15.20
N GLY A 177 27.10 14.36 15.26
CA GLY A 177 26.06 14.62 16.26
C GLY A 177 26.60 14.82 17.68
N LYS A 178 25.81 15.48 18.52
CA LYS A 178 26.05 15.57 19.97
C LYS A 178 24.77 15.28 20.73
N TRP A 179 24.92 14.82 21.96
CA TRP A 179 23.79 14.47 22.82
C TRP A 179 22.85 15.64 23.15
N ASP A 180 23.36 16.86 23.17
CA ASP A 180 22.55 18.07 23.34
C ASP A 180 21.78 18.47 22.06
N GLN A 181 22.12 17.88 20.91
CA GLN A 181 21.48 18.13 19.62
C GLN A 181 20.43 17.09 19.26
N ILE A 182 20.24 16.07 20.09
CA ILE A 182 19.22 15.04 19.91
C ILE A 182 17.84 15.67 20.13
N LEU A 183 16.96 15.53 19.16
CA LEU A 183 15.54 15.86 19.26
C LEU A 183 14.78 14.70 19.91
N GLU A 184 14.97 13.51 19.33
CA GLU A 184 14.22 12.29 19.61
C GLU A 184 15.11 11.06 19.36
N LEU A 185 14.87 9.97 20.07
CA LEU A 185 15.55 8.68 19.90
C LEU A 185 14.53 7.57 19.72
N ALA A 186 14.79 6.66 18.80
CA ALA A 186 14.04 5.44 18.57
C ALA A 186 14.85 4.21 19.00
N LEU A 187 14.26 3.41 19.90
CA LEU A 187 14.83 2.15 20.39
C LEU A 187 14.20 1.00 19.60
N LEU A 188 15.02 0.28 18.83
CA LEU A 188 14.62 -0.96 18.16
C LEU A 188 14.74 -2.13 19.14
N ARG A 189 13.64 -2.67 19.66
CA ARG A 189 13.66 -3.80 20.60
C ARG A 189 12.69 -4.90 20.15
N PRO A 190 13.03 -6.18 20.35
CA PRO A 190 12.11 -7.28 20.09
C PRO A 190 10.90 -7.21 21.03
N ASP A 191 9.76 -7.64 20.52
CA ASP A 191 8.56 -7.98 21.29
C ASP A 191 8.17 -6.89 22.32
N ILE A 192 8.10 -5.62 21.88
CA ILE A 192 7.66 -4.51 22.74
C ILE A 192 6.21 -4.68 23.22
N ARG A 193 5.47 -5.62 22.62
CA ARG A 193 4.15 -6.08 23.04
C ARG A 193 4.23 -7.51 23.60
N ASN A 194 3.93 -7.68 24.89
CA ASN A 194 3.96 -8.99 25.54
C ASN A 194 2.62 -9.74 25.30
N PHE A 195 2.66 -10.92 24.68
CA PHE A 195 1.46 -11.77 24.43
C PHE A 195 1.17 -12.77 25.56
N ALA A 196 1.99 -12.81 26.61
CA ALA A 196 1.82 -13.73 27.72
C ALA A 196 0.78 -13.20 28.73
N MET A 197 -0.44 -13.75 28.65
CA MET A 197 -1.60 -13.57 29.55
C MET A 197 -2.49 -12.34 29.28
N ASP A 198 -3.79 -12.53 29.50
CA ASP A 198 -4.94 -11.60 29.37
C ASP A 198 -4.86 -10.28 30.18
N SER A 199 -3.67 -9.81 30.54
CA SER A 199 -3.44 -8.50 31.13
C SER A 199 -3.02 -7.49 30.06
N ASP A 200 -3.93 -6.59 29.74
CA ASP A 200 -3.81 -5.50 28.78
C ASP A 200 -2.44 -4.76 28.79
N ARG A 201 -1.79 -4.71 27.62
CA ARG A 201 -1.04 -3.56 27.08
C ARG A 201 0.16 -3.00 27.86
N GLN A 202 0.86 -3.77 28.71
CA GLN A 202 2.04 -3.24 29.42
C GLN A 202 3.37 -3.52 28.70
N LEU A 203 4.20 -2.49 28.61
CA LEU A 203 5.56 -2.53 28.07
C LEU A 203 6.51 -3.31 28.99
N PRO A 204 7.49 -4.05 28.46
CA PRO A 204 8.52 -4.69 29.27
C PRO A 204 9.28 -3.67 30.13
N LEU A 205 9.46 -3.97 31.41
CA LEU A 205 10.13 -3.07 32.38
C LEU A 205 11.56 -2.73 31.96
N SER A 206 12.26 -3.68 31.33
CA SER A 206 13.61 -3.49 30.79
C SER A 206 13.64 -2.42 29.70
N VAL A 207 12.67 -2.44 28.78
CA VAL A 207 12.54 -1.47 27.69
C VAL A 207 12.18 -0.09 28.23
N LEU A 208 11.28 -0.03 29.22
CA LEU A 208 10.92 1.22 29.87
C LEU A 208 12.10 1.84 30.64
N GLY A 209 12.83 1.03 31.42
CA GLY A 209 14.03 1.49 32.15
C GLY A 209 15.12 2.03 31.21
N GLU A 210 15.31 1.37 30.07
CA GLU A 210 16.21 1.85 29.02
C GLU A 210 15.75 3.17 28.38
N ALA A 211 14.46 3.31 28.09
CA ALA A 211 13.91 4.58 27.59
C ALA A 211 14.13 5.73 28.58
N LEU A 212 13.90 5.49 29.88
CA LEU A 212 14.14 6.48 30.93
C LEU A 212 15.62 6.85 31.07
N PHE A 213 16.52 5.86 30.91
CA PHE A 213 17.96 6.09 30.89
C PHE A 213 18.36 7.07 29.78
N TYR A 214 17.93 6.81 28.53
CA TYR A 214 18.25 7.67 27.40
C TYR A 214 17.62 9.06 27.54
N ALA A 215 16.36 9.14 28.00
CA ALA A 215 15.68 10.41 28.22
C ALA A 215 16.44 11.31 29.23
N LEU A 216 16.83 10.75 30.39
CA LEU A 216 17.61 11.50 31.38
C LEU A 216 18.98 11.93 30.83
N ARG A 217 19.64 11.06 30.06
CA ARG A 217 20.94 11.37 29.45
C ARG A 217 20.85 12.52 28.44
N VAL A 218 19.79 12.58 27.65
CA VAL A 218 19.48 13.70 26.74
C VAL A 218 19.22 14.98 27.55
N LEU A 219 18.35 14.93 28.56
CA LEU A 219 18.04 16.07 29.42
C LEU A 219 19.30 16.63 30.12
N LEU A 220 20.15 15.75 30.64
CA LEU A 220 21.44 16.13 31.24
C LEU A 220 22.37 16.81 30.25
N SER A 221 22.45 16.26 29.04
CA SER A 221 23.29 16.82 27.97
C SER A 221 22.81 18.19 27.53
N ARG A 222 21.49 18.38 27.35
CA ARG A 222 20.87 19.69 27.07
C ARG A 222 21.15 20.70 28.20
N SER A 223 21.08 20.28 29.46
CA SER A 223 21.37 21.13 30.63
C SER A 223 22.84 21.60 30.74
N LEU A 224 23.77 20.86 30.10
CA LEU A 224 25.19 21.17 30.03
C LEU A 224 25.55 22.02 28.80
N SER A 225 24.64 22.12 27.82
CA SER A 225 24.86 22.87 26.59
C SER A 225 24.68 24.37 26.79
N ARG A 226 25.26 25.15 25.87
CA ARG A 226 25.08 26.61 25.78
C ARG A 226 24.04 27.00 24.75
N LEU A 227 23.36 26.02 24.14
CA LEU A 227 22.29 26.27 23.20
C LEU A 227 21.09 26.87 23.96
N ASN A 228 20.64 28.05 23.53
CA ASN A 228 19.46 28.71 24.09
C ASN A 228 18.22 28.05 23.48
N TYR A 229 17.78 26.94 24.07
CA TYR A 229 16.50 26.33 23.73
C TYR A 229 15.35 27.25 24.19
N SER A 230 14.23 27.26 23.46
CA SER A 230 13.01 27.94 23.94
C SER A 230 12.55 27.33 25.28
N GLN A 231 11.76 28.07 26.06
CA GLN A 231 11.43 27.83 27.47
C GLN A 231 10.76 26.46 27.82
N SER A 232 10.58 25.54 26.85
CA SER A 232 9.97 24.20 27.01
C SER A 232 10.98 23.04 27.02
N SER A 233 12.27 23.29 27.24
CA SER A 233 13.41 22.35 27.08
C SER A 233 13.50 21.18 28.08
N ASN A 234 12.46 20.92 28.89
CA ASN A 234 12.49 19.93 29.97
C ASN A 234 11.82 18.60 29.64
N SER A 235 11.37 18.41 28.39
CA SER A 235 10.77 17.16 27.94
C SER A 235 11.58 16.48 26.84
N VAL A 236 11.59 15.15 26.84
CA VAL A 236 12.19 14.30 25.82
C VAL A 236 11.18 13.22 25.44
N PHE A 237 11.10 12.95 24.14
CA PHE A 237 10.34 11.82 23.60
C PHE A 237 11.31 10.72 23.20
N ILE A 238 11.00 9.49 23.60
CA ILE A 238 11.68 8.27 23.21
C ILE A 238 10.67 7.39 22.50
N LEU A 239 10.97 7.02 21.26
CA LEU A 239 10.18 6.12 20.45
C LEU A 239 10.60 4.69 20.74
N LEU A 240 9.62 3.80 20.81
CA LEU A 240 9.83 2.37 20.98
C LEU A 240 9.30 1.68 19.73
N VAL A 241 10.11 0.82 19.13
CA VAL A 241 9.85 0.26 17.80
C VAL A 241 10.26 -1.21 17.79
N ASP A 242 9.40 -2.07 17.21
CA ASP A 242 9.76 -3.43 16.79
C ASP A 242 9.49 -3.64 15.28
N SER A 243 9.43 -4.88 14.78
CA SER A 243 9.17 -5.16 13.37
C SER A 243 7.76 -4.82 12.86
N GLN A 244 6.81 -4.53 13.75
CA GLN A 244 5.38 -4.36 13.42
C GLN A 244 4.70 -3.19 14.14
N TYR A 245 5.14 -2.86 15.35
CA TYR A 245 4.50 -1.96 16.29
C TYR A 245 5.46 -0.86 16.75
N GLY A 246 4.88 0.22 17.26
CA GLY A 246 5.64 1.19 18.03
C GLY A 246 4.78 1.96 19.03
N GLY A 247 5.48 2.73 19.85
CA GLY A 247 4.90 3.56 20.90
C GLY A 247 5.87 4.66 21.32
N VAL A 248 5.42 5.48 22.27
CA VAL A 248 6.11 6.71 22.68
C VAL A 248 6.17 6.80 24.20
N VAL A 249 7.36 7.11 24.71
CA VAL A 249 7.59 7.48 26.11
C VAL A 249 7.98 8.94 26.16
N LYS A 250 7.16 9.76 26.82
CA LYS A 250 7.45 11.16 27.12
C LYS A 250 7.94 11.28 28.55
N VAL A 251 9.12 11.85 28.74
CA VAL A 251 9.70 12.16 30.05
C VAL A 251 9.87 13.66 30.18
N GLU A 252 9.28 14.24 31.22
CA GLU A 252 9.37 15.68 31.49
C GLU A 252 9.83 15.93 32.92
N GLY A 253 10.82 16.79 33.14
CA GLY A 253 11.28 17.11 34.48
C GLY A 253 12.37 18.17 34.55
N ASP A 254 12.45 18.85 35.69
CA ASP A 254 13.50 19.85 35.94
C ASP A 254 14.78 19.18 36.46
N VAL A 255 15.78 19.07 35.59
CA VAL A 255 17.11 18.50 35.89
C VAL A 255 17.84 19.29 36.97
N ASN A 256 17.47 20.54 37.26
CA ASN A 256 18.09 21.30 38.34
C ASN A 256 17.79 20.73 39.73
N LYS A 257 16.73 19.92 39.85
CA LYS A 257 16.37 19.18 41.06
C LYS A 257 17.13 17.86 41.23
N LEU A 258 17.90 17.44 40.23
CA LEU A 258 18.75 16.25 40.34
C LEU A 258 19.91 16.51 41.30
N VAL A 259 20.11 15.58 42.23
CA VAL A 259 21.28 15.55 43.11
C VAL A 259 22.47 15.00 42.32
N PHE A 260 23.55 15.77 42.21
CA PHE A 260 24.75 15.39 41.47
C PHE A 260 25.80 14.75 42.40
N ASP A 261 25.45 13.62 43.01
CA ASP A 261 26.43 12.77 43.71
C ASP A 261 27.13 11.84 42.72
N VAL A 262 28.43 12.10 42.52
CA VAL A 262 29.31 11.39 41.60
C VAL A 262 29.60 9.94 42.04
N ASN A 263 29.40 9.63 43.33
CA ASN A 263 29.59 8.28 43.86
C ASN A 263 28.32 7.43 43.79
N ASN A 264 27.15 8.05 43.56
CA ASN A 264 25.87 7.36 43.57
C ASN A 264 24.94 7.81 42.44
N VAL A 265 25.46 7.77 41.22
CA VAL A 265 24.81 8.34 40.04
C VAL A 265 23.46 7.67 39.72
N TYR A 266 23.34 6.36 39.90
CA TYR A 266 22.12 5.62 39.56
C TYR A 266 21.01 5.79 40.60
N GLU A 267 21.33 5.87 41.89
CA GLU A 267 20.33 6.13 42.94
C GLU A 267 19.80 7.56 42.86
N CYS A 268 20.69 8.53 42.61
CA CYS A 268 20.28 9.92 42.38
C CYS A 268 19.39 10.06 41.14
N ALA A 269 19.73 9.35 40.06
CA ALA A 269 18.93 9.32 38.83
C ALA A 269 17.55 8.69 39.06
N ALA A 270 17.50 7.54 39.72
CA ALA A 270 16.25 6.87 40.07
C ALA A 270 15.37 7.74 40.97
N GLU A 271 15.94 8.36 42.01
CA GLU A 271 15.20 9.26 42.90
C GLU A 271 14.61 10.45 42.14
N TRP A 272 15.36 11.04 41.22
CA TRP A 272 14.86 12.14 40.39
C TRP A 272 13.74 11.69 39.46
N ILE A 273 13.86 10.52 38.83
CA ILE A 273 12.80 9.96 37.99
C ILE A 273 11.52 9.81 38.81
N ILE A 274 11.61 9.24 40.01
CA ILE A 274 10.47 8.94 40.87
C ILE A 274 9.81 10.22 41.41
N LYS A 275 10.60 11.20 41.86
CA LYS A 275 10.10 12.35 42.63
C LYS A 275 9.98 13.64 41.82
N HIS A 276 10.67 13.75 40.70
CA HIS A 276 10.89 15.01 39.99
C HIS A 276 10.65 14.94 38.48
N SER A 277 10.19 13.79 37.97
CA SER A 277 9.78 13.63 36.58
C SER A 277 8.29 13.30 36.45
N ARG A 278 7.72 13.64 35.29
CA ARG A 278 6.42 13.19 34.82
C ARG A 278 6.66 12.29 33.62
N ILE A 279 6.15 11.06 33.70
CA ILE A 279 6.30 10.05 32.67
C ILE A 279 4.92 9.75 32.09
N ALA A 280 4.82 9.84 30.76
CA ALA A 280 3.65 9.44 30.01
C ALA A 280 4.07 8.40 28.96
N VAL A 281 3.25 7.37 28.80
CA VAL A 281 3.54 6.21 27.94
C VAL A 281 2.31 5.95 27.07
N SER A 282 2.50 5.90 25.74
CA SER A 282 1.42 5.61 24.82
C SER A 282 1.09 4.11 24.78
N SER A 283 -0.05 3.79 24.16
CA SER A 283 -0.30 2.41 23.73
C SER A 283 0.71 2.00 22.65
N VAL A 284 1.04 0.70 22.62
CA VAL A 284 1.85 0.12 21.55
C VAL A 284 0.92 -0.32 20.42
N ASP A 285 0.99 0.40 19.30
CA ASP A 285 0.10 0.26 18.16
C ASP A 285 0.87 -0.02 16.88
N ARG A 286 0.17 -0.52 15.86
CA ARG A 286 0.80 -0.94 14.60
C ARG A 286 1.41 0.26 13.87
N ILE A 287 2.58 0.05 13.27
CA ILE A 287 3.23 1.00 12.35
C ILE A 287 3.41 0.34 10.98
N TRP A 288 3.92 -0.90 10.96
CA TRP A 288 4.22 -1.61 9.73
C TRP A 288 3.16 -2.68 9.40
N ASN A 289 2.79 -2.75 8.12
CA ASN A 289 1.96 -3.84 7.63
C ASN A 289 2.78 -5.14 7.47
N LYS A 290 2.12 -6.25 7.12
CA LYS A 290 2.79 -7.57 6.96
C LYS A 290 3.88 -7.58 5.87
N LEU A 291 3.96 -6.55 5.03
CA LEU A 291 4.97 -6.39 3.98
C LEU A 291 6.10 -5.44 4.40
N GLY A 292 6.08 -4.91 5.63
CA GLY A 292 7.11 -4.00 6.11
C GLY A 292 6.94 -2.53 5.70
N ASN A 293 5.81 -2.16 5.07
CA ASN A 293 5.56 -0.76 4.71
C ASN A 293 4.90 -0.06 5.89
N ALA A 294 5.38 1.15 6.23
CA ALA A 294 4.72 1.97 7.23
C ALA A 294 3.34 2.43 6.70
N ASN A 295 2.31 2.29 7.52
CA ASN A 295 1.02 2.91 7.28
C ASN A 295 0.94 4.21 8.11
N TRP A 296 1.11 5.35 7.45
CA TRP A 296 1.21 6.65 8.12
C TRP A 296 -0.06 7.11 8.84
N GLY A 297 -1.22 6.50 8.54
CA GLY A 297 -2.49 6.74 9.23
C GLY A 297 -2.78 5.74 10.36
N ASP A 298 -1.92 4.73 10.59
CA ASP A 298 -2.09 3.85 11.75
C ASP A 298 -1.77 4.63 13.03
N ILE A 299 -2.47 4.31 14.13
CA ILE A 299 -2.32 5.00 15.42
C ILE A 299 -0.86 5.03 15.90
N GLY A 300 -0.12 3.92 15.74
CA GLY A 300 1.29 3.87 16.14
C GLY A 300 2.15 4.84 15.34
N ALA A 301 1.92 4.95 14.03
CA ALA A 301 2.66 5.87 13.16
C ALA A 301 2.31 7.33 13.49
N LEU A 302 1.03 7.62 13.74
CA LEU A 302 0.57 8.95 14.15
C LEU A 302 1.16 9.37 15.49
N GLN A 303 1.23 8.48 16.48
CA GLN A 303 1.86 8.76 17.78
C GLN A 303 3.34 9.13 17.61
N VAL A 304 4.08 8.35 16.81
CA VAL A 304 5.49 8.62 16.53
C VAL A 304 5.66 9.96 15.81
N LEU A 305 4.91 10.21 14.75
CA LEU A 305 4.97 11.47 14.01
C LEU A 305 4.58 12.68 14.86
N PHE A 306 3.61 12.53 15.75
CA PHE A 306 3.17 13.62 16.62
C PHE A 306 4.20 13.93 17.71
N ALA A 307 4.88 12.90 18.23
CA ALA A 307 6.06 13.08 19.09
C ALA A 307 7.19 13.82 18.35
N THR A 308 7.48 13.43 17.11
CA THR A 308 8.44 14.13 16.25
C THR A 308 8.03 15.58 16.00
N PHE A 309 6.75 15.86 15.71
CA PHE A 309 6.22 17.21 15.52
C PHE A 309 6.45 18.08 16.76
N HIS A 310 6.14 17.57 17.96
CA HIS A 310 6.42 18.29 19.21
C HIS A 310 7.91 18.51 19.46
N CYS A 311 8.76 17.56 19.06
CA CYS A 311 10.22 17.74 19.13
C CYS A 311 10.70 18.85 18.19
N ILE A 312 10.21 18.90 16.95
CA ILE A 312 10.53 19.98 16.01
C ILE A 312 10.07 21.31 16.61
N MET A 313 8.86 21.39 17.15
CA MET A 313 8.33 22.62 17.76
C MET A 313 9.19 23.11 18.94
N GLN A 314 9.72 22.21 19.77
CA GLN A 314 10.63 22.56 20.86
C GLN A 314 11.93 23.21 20.38
N PHE A 315 12.45 22.77 19.23
CA PHE A 315 13.76 23.19 18.71
C PHE A 315 13.68 24.32 17.69
N ALA A 316 12.72 24.27 16.77
CA ALA A 316 12.53 25.22 15.68
C ALA A 316 11.50 26.33 16.00
N GLY A 317 10.78 26.22 17.13
CA GLY A 317 9.71 27.14 17.50
C GLY A 317 8.39 26.80 16.83
N PHE A 318 7.39 27.69 16.95
CA PHE A 318 6.05 27.45 16.42
C PHE A 318 6.06 27.23 14.90
N PRO A 319 5.26 26.28 14.39
CA PRO A 319 5.11 26.07 12.96
C PRO A 319 4.45 27.28 12.29
N LYS A 320 4.68 27.44 10.98
CA LYS A 320 4.00 28.47 10.16
C LYS A 320 2.53 28.13 9.94
N HIS A 321 2.20 26.84 9.91
CA HIS A 321 0.83 26.34 9.80
C HIS A 321 0.51 25.54 11.07
N SER A 322 -0.61 25.82 11.75
CA SER A 322 -1.02 25.01 12.88
C SER A 322 -1.64 23.68 12.43
N VAL A 323 -1.72 22.71 13.35
CA VAL A 323 -2.41 21.44 13.09
C VAL A 323 -3.88 21.70 12.77
N GLU A 324 -4.51 22.63 13.49
CA GLU A 324 -5.90 23.01 13.30
C GLU A 324 -6.14 23.62 11.92
N ASP A 325 -5.27 24.52 11.46
CA ASP A 325 -5.39 25.17 10.16
C ASP A 325 -5.28 24.13 9.02
N LEU A 326 -4.28 23.25 9.10
CA LEU A 326 -4.06 22.21 8.10
C LEU A 326 -5.14 21.13 8.11
N ALA A 327 -5.70 20.81 9.27
CA ALA A 327 -6.83 19.90 9.39
C ALA A 327 -8.13 20.52 8.84
N ALA A 328 -8.36 21.82 9.03
CA ALA A 328 -9.51 22.50 8.45
C ALA A 328 -9.43 22.55 6.91
N ASP A 329 -8.23 22.69 6.35
CA ASP A 329 -7.96 22.74 4.91
C ASP A 329 -7.65 21.37 4.27
N HIS A 330 -7.94 20.26 4.96
CA HIS A 330 -7.60 18.91 4.46
C HIS A 330 -8.26 18.60 3.10
N GLY A 331 -9.51 19.01 2.90
CA GLY A 331 -10.29 18.74 1.67
C GLY A 331 -9.65 19.35 0.42
N PRO A 332 -9.43 20.68 0.36
CA PRO A 332 -8.74 21.34 -0.74
C PRO A 332 -7.31 20.83 -0.97
N ARG A 333 -6.54 20.56 0.10
CA ARG A 333 -5.18 19.99 -0.02
C ARG A 333 -5.18 18.59 -0.61
N LEU A 334 -6.14 17.75 -0.23
CA LEU A 334 -6.35 16.43 -0.82
C LEU A 334 -6.73 16.56 -2.31
N GLN A 335 -7.58 17.52 -2.67
CA GLN A 335 -7.94 17.81 -4.06
C GLN A 335 -6.75 18.34 -4.87
N ALA A 336 -5.95 19.26 -4.32
CA ALA A 336 -4.74 19.80 -4.92
C ALA A 336 -3.72 18.69 -5.18
N ARG A 337 -3.46 17.81 -4.20
CA ARG A 337 -2.61 16.61 -4.37
C ARG A 337 -3.13 15.65 -5.41
N ARG A 338 -4.46 15.42 -5.44
CA ARG A 338 -5.07 14.63 -6.52
C ARG A 338 -4.82 15.30 -7.87
N ALA A 339 -4.91 16.62 -7.96
CA ALA A 339 -4.67 17.39 -9.18
C ALA A 339 -3.18 17.46 -9.57
N GLU A 340 -2.24 17.55 -8.63
CA GLU A 340 -0.80 17.47 -8.88
C GLU A 340 -0.38 16.10 -9.42
N ARG A 341 -1.01 15.02 -8.93
CA ARG A 341 -0.92 13.69 -9.54
C ARG A 341 -1.53 13.61 -10.94
N GLN A 342 -2.25 14.62 -11.42
CA GLN A 342 -2.62 14.78 -12.85
C GLN A 342 -1.71 15.74 -13.61
N LEU A 343 -1.16 16.75 -12.94
CA LEU A 343 -0.38 17.82 -13.56
C LEU A 343 1.09 17.42 -13.76
N GLY A 344 1.63 16.53 -12.93
CA GLY A 344 2.87 15.80 -13.21
C GLY A 344 2.81 15.01 -14.53
N ASP A 345 1.60 14.67 -14.97
CA ASP A 345 1.34 13.95 -16.22
C ASP A 345 1.29 14.86 -17.44
N ALA A 346 1.09 16.16 -17.23
CA ALA A 346 0.83 17.12 -18.30
C ALA A 346 2.08 17.90 -18.76
N ARG A 347 3.18 17.91 -17.99
CA ARG A 347 4.39 18.70 -18.32
C ARG A 347 5.55 17.91 -18.94
N VAL A 348 5.39 16.62 -19.17
CA VAL A 348 6.38 15.81 -19.91
C VAL A 348 5.77 15.37 -21.23
N ASN A 349 6.17 16.02 -22.32
CA ASN A 349 5.90 15.52 -23.67
C ASN A 349 6.58 14.15 -23.83
N GLY A 350 5.78 13.09 -23.70
CA GLY A 350 6.20 11.72 -23.89
C GLY A 350 5.38 10.74 -23.07
N ASN A 351 4.21 10.37 -23.60
CA ASN A 351 3.38 9.21 -23.27
C ASN A 351 3.59 8.53 -21.92
N GLY A 352 2.60 8.74 -21.07
CA GLY A 352 2.26 7.87 -19.97
C GLY A 352 1.82 8.75 -18.84
N LEU A 353 0.59 8.56 -18.37
CA LEU A 353 0.35 8.42 -16.95
C LEU A 353 -1.08 7.93 -16.67
N PHE A 354 -1.08 7.00 -15.72
CA PHE A 354 -2.20 6.32 -15.13
C PHE A 354 -2.59 7.09 -13.87
N ARG A 355 -3.87 7.38 -13.71
CA ARG A 355 -4.38 7.94 -12.47
C ARG A 355 -5.04 6.85 -11.62
N PHE A 356 -4.31 6.40 -10.60
CA PHE A 356 -4.84 5.58 -9.52
C PHE A 356 -5.73 6.42 -8.59
N GLN A 357 -7.00 6.06 -8.47
CA GLN A 357 -7.81 6.33 -7.28
C GLN A 357 -8.35 5.00 -6.73
N GLN A 358 -7.73 4.53 -5.65
CA GLN A 358 -8.35 3.64 -4.68
C GLN A 358 -8.86 4.52 -3.53
N ARG A 359 -10.13 4.40 -3.18
CA ARG A 359 -10.57 4.52 -1.79
C ARG A 359 -11.15 3.17 -1.37
N SER A 360 -10.45 2.54 -0.46
CA SER A 360 -10.99 1.54 0.45
C SER A 360 -11.92 2.20 1.45
N VAL A 361 -12.99 1.49 1.76
CA VAL A 361 -14.01 1.74 2.78
C VAL A 361 -13.40 1.63 4.19
N SER A 362 -13.95 2.38 5.14
CA SER A 362 -13.97 2.05 6.58
C SER A 362 -15.34 2.42 7.18
N PRO A 363 -15.75 1.80 8.32
CA PRO A 363 -17.09 1.24 8.54
C PRO A 363 -18.08 2.12 9.36
N GLU A 364 -19.39 1.84 9.15
CA GLU A 364 -20.57 1.90 10.08
C GLU A 364 -20.79 3.11 11.03
N ILE A 365 -21.96 3.74 11.25
CA ILE A 365 -23.41 3.58 10.92
C ILE A 365 -24.05 4.96 11.22
N VAL A 366 -25.01 5.44 10.40
CA VAL A 366 -26.37 5.89 10.81
C VAL A 366 -27.25 5.84 9.56
N GLU A 367 -28.26 4.97 9.56
CA GLU A 367 -29.38 5.04 8.63
C GLU A 367 -30.09 6.40 8.82
N VAL A 368 -29.86 7.33 7.91
CA VAL A 368 -30.70 8.54 7.78
C VAL A 368 -31.54 8.36 6.54
N GLN A 369 -32.86 8.36 6.76
CA GLN A 369 -33.88 8.15 5.74
C GLN A 369 -33.65 8.99 4.49
N ASP A 370 -33.82 8.32 3.34
CA ASP A 370 -33.88 8.86 1.99
C ASP A 370 -34.88 10.03 1.90
N ASP A 371 -34.36 11.26 1.85
CA ASP A 371 -35.08 12.37 1.23
C ASP A 371 -34.49 12.56 -0.17
N SER A 372 -35.16 11.91 -1.13
CA SER A 372 -34.86 11.95 -2.56
C SER A 372 -34.90 13.37 -3.10
N VAL A 373 -33.75 14.04 -3.21
CA VAL A 373 -33.59 15.16 -4.13
C VAL A 373 -33.42 14.58 -5.53
N LYS A 374 -34.52 14.54 -6.28
CA LYS A 374 -34.51 14.29 -7.73
C LYS A 374 -33.64 15.35 -8.41
N ILE A 375 -32.38 15.04 -8.63
CA ILE A 375 -31.61 15.67 -9.70
C ILE A 375 -32.01 14.91 -10.96
N GLU A 376 -32.75 15.59 -11.84
CA GLU A 376 -33.11 15.06 -13.16
C GLU A 376 -31.83 14.61 -13.88
N THR A 377 -31.69 13.31 -14.06
CA THR A 377 -30.65 12.70 -14.87
C THR A 377 -30.93 13.14 -16.30
N GLU A 378 -30.17 14.12 -16.82
CA GLU A 378 -30.16 14.37 -18.25
C GLU A 378 -29.93 13.04 -18.97
N GLN A 379 -30.89 12.70 -19.83
CA GLN A 379 -31.18 11.36 -20.32
C GLN A 379 -29.93 10.62 -20.83
N LEU A 380 -29.51 9.57 -20.10
CA LEU A 380 -28.80 8.43 -20.68
C LEU A 380 -29.73 7.80 -21.74
N MET A 381 -29.67 8.27 -22.98
CA MET A 381 -30.39 7.64 -24.09
C MET A 381 -29.83 6.23 -24.29
N LYS A 382 -30.65 5.22 -23.94
CA LYS A 382 -30.33 3.81 -24.11
C LYS A 382 -30.27 3.49 -25.60
N LEU A 383 -29.20 2.84 -26.04
CA LEU A 383 -29.14 2.22 -27.37
C LEU A 383 -30.22 1.17 -27.50
N GLU A 384 -31.18 1.41 -28.40
CA GLU A 384 -32.27 0.48 -28.69
C GLU A 384 -31.96 -0.38 -29.92
N VAL A 385 -32.61 -1.54 -29.97
CA VAL A 385 -32.60 -2.41 -31.15
C VAL A 385 -33.12 -1.62 -32.36
N GLY A 386 -32.39 -1.68 -33.47
CA GLY A 386 -32.67 -0.93 -34.70
C GLY A 386 -31.83 0.33 -34.88
N SER A 387 -31.17 0.83 -33.82
CA SER A 387 -30.27 1.98 -33.88
C SER A 387 -29.07 1.71 -34.80
N VAL A 388 -28.66 2.70 -35.61
CA VAL A 388 -27.50 2.60 -36.51
C VAL A 388 -26.39 3.52 -36.04
N LEU A 389 -25.20 2.95 -35.81
CA LEU A 389 -23.99 3.63 -35.38
C LEU A 389 -23.02 3.76 -36.55
N TRP A 390 -22.53 4.97 -36.80
CA TRP A 390 -21.53 5.25 -37.84
C TRP A 390 -20.15 5.39 -37.22
N LEU A 391 -19.16 4.65 -37.73
CA LEU A 391 -17.79 4.69 -37.26
C LEU A 391 -16.94 5.66 -38.10
N GLU A 392 -16.11 6.45 -37.43
CA GLU A 392 -15.10 7.32 -38.04
C GLU A 392 -14.01 6.48 -38.74
N ASP A 393 -14.19 6.25 -40.05
CA ASP A 393 -13.21 5.65 -40.96
C ASP A 393 -12.96 6.63 -42.13
N SER A 394 -11.80 6.49 -42.76
CA SER A 394 -11.26 7.25 -43.90
C SER A 394 -12.28 7.60 -44.99
N ASN A 395 -13.30 6.76 -45.18
CA ASN A 395 -14.31 6.87 -46.23
C ASN A 395 -15.77 7.03 -45.72
N TRP A 396 -16.03 7.16 -44.42
CA TRP A 396 -17.40 7.27 -43.84
C TRP A 396 -18.36 6.09 -44.14
N GLN A 397 -17.86 4.89 -44.48
CA GLN A 397 -18.72 3.81 -45.01
C GLN A 397 -19.14 2.73 -44.00
N LYS A 398 -18.53 2.64 -42.80
CA LYS A 398 -18.81 1.54 -41.86
C LYS A 398 -19.90 1.90 -40.85
N GLY A 399 -21.14 1.56 -41.18
CA GLY A 399 -22.29 1.60 -40.29
C GLY A 399 -22.56 0.24 -39.63
N TYR A 400 -23.03 0.26 -38.38
CA TYR A 400 -23.43 -0.93 -37.62
C TYR A 400 -24.85 -0.75 -37.06
N GLN A 401 -25.76 -1.66 -37.40
CA GLN A 401 -27.11 -1.69 -36.85
C GLN A 401 -27.18 -2.62 -35.64
N ILE A 402 -27.76 -2.15 -34.54
CA ILE A 402 -27.94 -2.94 -33.33
C ILE A 402 -29.11 -3.91 -33.49
N ASN A 403 -28.83 -5.20 -33.33
CA ASN A 403 -29.83 -6.27 -33.43
C ASN A 403 -30.32 -6.70 -32.05
N GLN A 404 -29.44 -6.66 -31.04
CA GLN A 404 -29.75 -7.12 -29.69
C GLN A 404 -28.91 -6.34 -28.68
N VAL A 405 -29.54 -6.03 -27.53
CA VAL A 405 -28.88 -5.46 -26.35
C VAL A 405 -28.74 -6.57 -25.32
N LEU A 406 -27.50 -6.81 -24.88
CA LEU A 406 -27.19 -7.77 -23.81
C LEU A 406 -26.67 -6.98 -22.62
N ASN A 407 -27.05 -7.41 -21.42
CA ASN A 407 -26.65 -6.76 -20.18
C ASN A 407 -25.92 -7.79 -19.30
N ASN A 408 -24.63 -7.61 -19.08
CA ASN A 408 -23.96 -8.27 -17.97
C ASN A 408 -24.13 -7.38 -16.74
N SER A 409 -24.11 -7.96 -15.54
CA SER A 409 -24.23 -7.26 -14.26
C SER A 409 -23.28 -6.07 -14.06
N GLU A 410 -22.23 -5.97 -14.88
CA GLU A 410 -21.30 -4.84 -14.89
C GLU A 410 -21.57 -3.82 -16.02
N HIS A 411 -21.87 -4.24 -17.27
CA HIS A 411 -21.97 -3.32 -18.43
C HIS A 411 -22.83 -3.87 -19.59
N PRO A 412 -23.53 -3.01 -20.37
CA PRO A 412 -24.21 -3.41 -21.59
C PRO A 412 -23.24 -3.63 -22.76
N TYR A 413 -23.49 -4.67 -23.55
CA TYR A 413 -22.80 -4.94 -24.81
C TYR A 413 -23.82 -5.36 -25.86
N TYR A 414 -23.50 -5.14 -27.14
CA TYR A 414 -24.47 -5.21 -28.22
C TYR A 414 -24.10 -6.28 -29.22
N ILE A 415 -25.10 -6.93 -29.81
CA ILE A 415 -24.92 -7.68 -31.04
C ILE A 415 -25.37 -6.78 -32.18
N ALA A 416 -24.46 -6.49 -33.09
CA ALA A 416 -24.70 -5.61 -34.23
C ALA A 416 -24.35 -6.31 -35.56
N SER A 417 -24.99 -5.88 -36.64
CA SER A 417 -24.61 -6.26 -38.01
C SER A 417 -24.05 -5.04 -38.76
N PRO A 418 -23.02 -5.21 -39.60
CA PRO A 418 -22.66 -4.19 -40.58
C PRO A 418 -23.87 -3.85 -41.46
N VAL A 419 -24.09 -2.57 -41.76
CA VAL A 419 -25.17 -2.15 -42.68
C VAL A 419 -25.00 -2.75 -44.07
N GLU A 420 -23.75 -2.96 -44.50
CA GLU A 420 -23.39 -3.57 -45.78
C GLU A 420 -23.64 -5.08 -45.82
N ASP A 421 -23.63 -5.75 -44.65
CA ASP A 421 -23.80 -7.21 -44.53
C ASP A 421 -24.67 -7.54 -43.31
N PRO A 422 -26.00 -7.45 -43.43
CA PRO A 422 -26.93 -7.68 -42.32
C PRO A 422 -26.87 -9.09 -41.74
N GLN A 423 -26.37 -10.07 -42.50
CA GLN A 423 -26.28 -11.47 -42.07
C GLN A 423 -25.15 -11.70 -41.07
N LYS A 424 -24.10 -10.87 -41.12
CA LYS A 424 -22.93 -11.00 -40.26
C LYS A 424 -23.19 -10.40 -38.88
N ARG A 425 -23.13 -11.23 -37.84
CA ARG A 425 -23.26 -10.80 -36.44
C ARG A 425 -21.89 -10.53 -35.82
N LEU A 426 -21.80 -9.41 -35.11
CA LEU A 426 -20.59 -8.93 -34.42
C LEU A 426 -20.93 -8.49 -33.00
N PHE A 427 -20.00 -8.67 -32.07
CA PHE A 427 -20.06 -8.01 -30.77
C PHE A 427 -19.64 -6.56 -30.94
N LEU A 428 -20.41 -5.64 -30.38
CA LEU A 428 -20.17 -4.21 -30.40
C LEU A 428 -20.17 -3.70 -28.95
N TYR A 429 -19.07 -3.09 -28.55
CA TYR A 429 -18.88 -2.47 -27.26
C TYR A 429 -18.83 -0.95 -27.43
N VAL A 430 -19.53 -0.24 -26.56
CA VAL A 430 -19.63 1.22 -26.57
C VAL A 430 -19.12 1.73 -25.23
N GLY A 431 -18.10 2.59 -25.25
CA GLY A 431 -17.65 3.27 -24.03
C GLY A 431 -18.52 4.49 -23.72
N SER A 432 -18.19 5.26 -22.67
CA SER A 432 -18.90 6.51 -22.39
C SER A 432 -18.35 7.69 -23.21
N HIS A 433 -19.16 8.73 -23.40
CA HIS A 433 -18.71 9.92 -24.13
C HIS A 433 -17.65 10.68 -23.33
N PRO A 434 -16.58 11.23 -23.95
CA PRO A 434 -15.54 11.96 -23.22
C PRO A 434 -16.04 13.14 -22.37
N SER A 435 -17.18 13.74 -22.69
CA SER A 435 -17.79 14.82 -21.90
C SER A 435 -18.65 14.34 -20.72
N GLN A 436 -18.98 13.05 -20.64
CA GLN A 436 -19.75 12.43 -19.54
C GLN A 436 -18.84 11.88 -18.43
N LEU A 437 -17.54 12.10 -18.55
CA LEU A 437 -16.52 11.58 -17.63
C LEU A 437 -16.50 12.30 -16.25
N GLU A 438 -17.38 13.27 -16.01
CA GLU A 438 -17.57 13.94 -14.72
C GLU A 438 -19.05 13.92 -14.30
N PRO A 439 -19.46 13.47 -13.09
CA PRO A 439 -18.72 12.82 -12.01
C PRO A 439 -19.06 11.32 -11.81
N ALA A 440 -19.71 10.67 -12.78
CA ALA A 440 -20.14 9.27 -12.65
C ALA A 440 -18.97 8.28 -12.84
N TRP A 441 -18.57 7.62 -11.75
CA TRP A 441 -17.48 6.63 -11.74
C TRP A 441 -17.73 5.43 -12.68
N GLU A 442 -18.99 5.09 -12.93
CA GLU A 442 -19.41 4.00 -13.83
C GLU A 442 -19.06 4.31 -15.30
N ASP A 443 -19.25 5.57 -15.72
CA ASP A 443 -18.96 6.02 -17.09
C ASP A 443 -17.46 6.03 -17.41
N MET A 444 -16.64 6.36 -16.41
CA MET A 444 -15.17 6.27 -16.52
C MET A 444 -14.67 4.83 -16.70
N ASN A 445 -15.34 3.84 -16.09
CA ASN A 445 -14.95 2.43 -16.18
C ASN A 445 -15.24 1.87 -17.59
N LEU A 446 -16.42 2.16 -18.16
CA LEU A 446 -16.81 1.77 -19.51
C LEU A 446 -15.85 2.30 -20.58
N TRP A 447 -15.57 3.60 -20.53
CA TRP A 447 -14.64 4.24 -21.46
C TRP A 447 -13.25 3.57 -21.41
N TYR A 448 -12.72 3.36 -20.21
CA TYR A 448 -11.41 2.76 -20.01
C TYR A 448 -11.35 1.30 -20.49
N GLN A 449 -12.38 0.50 -20.20
CA GLN A 449 -12.42 -0.90 -20.61
C GLN A 449 -12.44 -1.08 -22.13
N VAL A 450 -13.27 -0.31 -22.85
CA VAL A 450 -13.34 -0.38 -24.32
C VAL A 450 -12.03 0.05 -24.97
N GLN A 451 -11.43 1.13 -24.47
CA GLN A 451 -10.11 1.60 -24.94
C GLN A 451 -9.01 0.58 -24.69
N ARG A 452 -8.96 0.01 -23.47
CA ARG A 452 -7.93 -0.97 -23.11
C ARG A 452 -8.09 -2.27 -23.87
N GLN A 453 -9.32 -2.76 -24.04
CA GLN A 453 -9.59 -3.93 -24.88
C GLN A 453 -9.17 -3.68 -26.32
N THR A 454 -9.45 -2.48 -26.86
CA THR A 454 -9.00 -2.07 -28.20
C THR A 454 -7.47 -2.09 -28.31
N LYS A 455 -6.74 -1.55 -27.31
CA LYS A 455 -5.27 -1.58 -27.26
C LYS A 455 -4.75 -3.02 -27.29
N ILE A 456 -5.26 -3.89 -26.41
CA ILE A 456 -4.79 -5.28 -26.30
C ILE A 456 -5.03 -6.05 -27.60
N LEU A 457 -6.24 -5.99 -28.16
CA LEU A 457 -6.55 -6.70 -29.41
C LEU A 457 -5.76 -6.16 -30.61
N THR A 458 -5.47 -4.85 -30.62
CA THR A 458 -4.59 -4.25 -31.65
C THR A 458 -3.17 -4.79 -31.52
N ILE A 459 -2.64 -4.91 -30.30
CA ILE A 459 -1.31 -5.48 -30.04
C ILE A 459 -1.26 -6.96 -30.42
N MET A 460 -2.29 -7.75 -30.08
CA MET A 460 -2.40 -9.15 -30.50
C MET A 460 -2.36 -9.26 -32.02
N LYS A 461 -3.11 -8.41 -32.73
CA LYS A 461 -3.12 -8.36 -34.20
C LYS A 461 -1.75 -7.94 -34.77
N GLN A 462 -1.11 -6.92 -34.20
CA GLN A 462 0.22 -6.44 -34.62
C GLN A 462 1.32 -7.49 -34.40
N LYS A 463 1.25 -8.26 -33.31
CA LYS A 463 2.15 -9.37 -33.02
C LYS A 463 1.81 -10.65 -33.80
N GLY A 464 0.80 -10.62 -34.65
CA GLY A 464 0.40 -11.77 -35.47
C GLY A 464 -0.19 -12.93 -34.68
N LEU A 465 -0.73 -12.68 -33.47
CA LEU A 465 -1.39 -13.72 -32.68
C LEU A 465 -2.71 -14.10 -33.33
N SER A 466 -2.76 -15.31 -33.89
CA SER A 466 -3.97 -15.86 -34.49
C SER A 466 -4.35 -17.16 -33.81
N SER A 467 -5.51 -17.17 -33.16
CA SER A 467 -6.13 -18.37 -32.64
C SER A 467 -7.64 -18.27 -32.85
N LYS A 468 -8.30 -19.38 -33.22
CA LYS A 468 -9.76 -19.41 -33.32
C LYS A 468 -10.45 -19.22 -31.96
N TYR A 469 -9.69 -19.35 -30.87
CA TYR A 469 -10.14 -19.20 -29.48
C TYR A 469 -9.92 -17.79 -28.92
N LEU A 470 -9.34 -16.89 -29.73
CA LEU A 470 -9.20 -15.46 -29.41
C LEU A 470 -10.18 -14.63 -30.26
N PRO A 471 -10.74 -13.54 -29.71
CA PRO A 471 -11.57 -12.63 -30.46
C PRO A 471 -10.74 -11.87 -31.49
N GLN A 472 -11.33 -11.67 -32.67
CA GLN A 472 -10.74 -10.90 -33.75
C GLN A 472 -11.31 -9.48 -33.75
N LEU A 473 -10.42 -8.50 -33.80
CA LEU A 473 -10.76 -7.09 -33.98
C LEU A 473 -11.26 -6.85 -35.42
N SER A 474 -12.56 -6.60 -35.56
CA SER A 474 -13.19 -6.28 -36.84
C SER A 474 -13.08 -4.79 -37.16
N ALA A 475 -13.37 -3.93 -36.18
CA ALA A 475 -13.24 -2.48 -36.29
C ALA A 475 -13.13 -1.85 -34.90
N SER A 476 -12.56 -0.65 -34.83
CA SER A 476 -12.53 0.20 -33.64
C SER A 476 -12.43 1.65 -34.07
N GLY A 477 -13.04 2.55 -33.34
CA GLY A 477 -13.05 3.96 -33.71
C GLY A 477 -13.93 4.79 -32.79
N ARG A 478 -14.37 5.94 -33.28
CA ARG A 478 -15.32 6.82 -32.59
C ARG A 478 -16.65 6.86 -33.34
N ILE A 479 -17.74 7.00 -32.61
CA ILE A 479 -19.07 7.18 -33.19
C ILE A 479 -19.14 8.59 -33.80
N ILE A 480 -19.79 8.67 -34.96
CA ILE A 480 -20.20 9.92 -35.60
C ILE A 480 -21.73 9.95 -35.68
N HIS A 481 -22.31 11.13 -35.50
CA HIS A 481 -23.74 11.33 -35.66
C HIS A 481 -24.12 11.49 -37.14
N PRO A 482 -25.34 11.12 -37.55
CA PRO A 482 -25.84 11.44 -38.89
C PRO A 482 -25.91 12.97 -39.10
N GLY A 483 -25.46 13.46 -40.26
CA GLY A 483 -25.45 14.89 -40.63
C GLY A 483 -24.03 15.48 -40.82
N GLN A 484 -23.95 16.78 -41.16
CA GLN A 484 -22.66 17.49 -41.23
C GLN A 484 -22.12 17.73 -39.82
N CYS A 485 -21.03 17.03 -39.48
CA CYS A 485 -20.36 17.20 -38.20
C CYS A 485 -19.42 18.41 -38.25
N GLN A 486 -19.65 19.44 -37.42
CA GLN A 486 -18.84 20.68 -37.39
C GLN A 486 -17.51 20.52 -36.63
N ARG A 487 -16.84 19.37 -36.72
CA ARG A 487 -15.52 19.21 -36.11
C ARG A 487 -14.46 19.97 -36.92
N PRO A 488 -13.66 20.85 -36.29
CA PRO A 488 -12.65 21.65 -37.00
C PRO A 488 -11.42 20.83 -37.46
N SER A 489 -11.21 19.61 -36.94
CA SER A 489 -10.11 18.69 -37.32
C SER A 489 -10.37 17.26 -36.77
N SER A 490 -9.53 16.28 -37.15
CA SER A 490 -9.56 14.85 -36.71
C SER A 490 -9.24 14.62 -35.22
N GLY A 491 -9.61 15.58 -34.38
CA GLY A 491 -9.43 15.57 -32.92
C GLY A 491 -10.25 16.66 -32.21
N GLY A 492 -11.07 17.45 -32.92
CA GLY A 492 -11.96 18.44 -32.33
C GLY A 492 -13.22 17.81 -31.75
N ASN A 493 -13.77 18.39 -30.68
CA ASN A 493 -15.03 17.94 -30.08
C ASN A 493 -16.22 18.48 -30.88
N CYS A 494 -17.25 17.65 -31.04
CA CYS A 494 -18.57 18.05 -31.53
C CYS A 494 -19.53 17.99 -30.35
N ASP A 495 -20.49 18.91 -30.28
CA ASP A 495 -21.45 19.00 -29.16
C ASP A 495 -22.52 17.89 -29.19
N HIS A 496 -22.51 17.01 -30.20
CA HIS A 496 -23.47 15.91 -30.27
C HIS A 496 -23.11 14.79 -29.26
N PRO A 497 -24.05 14.31 -28.42
CA PRO A 497 -23.78 13.41 -27.28
C PRO A 497 -23.07 12.09 -27.60
N TRP A 498 -23.23 11.62 -28.83
CA TRP A 498 -22.63 10.38 -29.34
C TRP A 498 -21.28 10.60 -30.00
N CYS A 499 -21.02 11.84 -30.43
CA CYS A 499 -19.98 12.11 -31.38
C CYS A 499 -18.63 12.18 -30.69
N GLY A 500 -17.89 11.09 -30.74
CA GLY A 500 -16.59 10.98 -30.07
C GLY A 500 -16.51 9.82 -29.09
N THR A 501 -17.66 9.19 -28.81
CA THR A 501 -17.75 7.98 -27.99
C THR A 501 -16.99 6.83 -28.64
N PRO A 502 -16.10 6.15 -27.92
CA PRO A 502 -15.33 5.06 -28.49
C PRO A 502 -16.15 3.79 -28.66
N ILE A 503 -15.92 3.09 -29.76
CA ILE A 503 -16.53 1.80 -30.06
C ILE A 503 -15.51 0.76 -30.48
N LEU A 504 -15.78 -0.48 -30.11
CA LEU A 504 -14.99 -1.65 -30.45
C LEU A 504 -15.91 -2.74 -31.00
N VAL A 505 -15.53 -3.32 -32.14
CA VAL A 505 -16.30 -4.36 -32.83
C VAL A 505 -15.46 -5.60 -33.00
N THR A 506 -15.94 -6.74 -32.51
CA THR A 506 -15.23 -8.03 -32.51
C THR A 506 -16.07 -9.19 -33.02
N SER A 507 -15.39 -10.25 -33.44
CA SER A 507 -15.99 -11.54 -33.82
C SER A 507 -15.16 -12.69 -33.24
N PRO A 508 -15.72 -13.91 -33.07
CA PRO A 508 -17.10 -14.33 -33.33
C PRO A 508 -18.09 -13.93 -32.22
N VAL A 509 -19.40 -14.11 -32.49
CA VAL A 509 -20.49 -13.95 -31.52
C VAL A 509 -20.94 -15.33 -31.01
N GLY A 510 -21.23 -15.44 -29.71
CA GLY A 510 -21.69 -16.66 -29.06
C GLY A 510 -22.45 -16.40 -27.76
N GLU A 511 -23.00 -17.47 -27.17
CA GLU A 511 -23.69 -17.45 -25.86
C GLU A 511 -22.63 -17.49 -24.74
N THR A 512 -22.79 -16.73 -23.65
CA THR A 512 -21.78 -16.77 -22.57
C THR A 512 -21.86 -18.09 -21.78
N VAL A 513 -20.76 -18.52 -21.17
CA VAL A 513 -20.77 -19.69 -20.28
C VAL A 513 -21.71 -19.45 -19.10
N SER A 514 -21.79 -18.20 -18.59
CA SER A 514 -22.77 -17.81 -17.57
C SER A 514 -24.22 -18.11 -17.99
N GLN A 515 -24.59 -17.76 -19.24
CA GLN A 515 -25.92 -18.10 -19.79
C GLN A 515 -26.12 -19.61 -19.89
N LEU A 516 -25.13 -20.34 -20.42
CA LEU A 516 -25.21 -21.80 -20.52
C LEU A 516 -25.38 -22.47 -19.16
N ILE A 517 -24.73 -21.98 -18.10
CA ILE A 517 -24.90 -22.48 -16.73
C ILE A 517 -26.32 -22.19 -16.25
N SER A 518 -26.81 -20.95 -16.43
CA SER A 518 -28.16 -20.55 -15.99
C SER A 518 -29.27 -21.36 -16.67
N GLU A 519 -29.03 -21.81 -17.89
CA GLU A 519 -29.95 -22.64 -18.67
C GLU A 519 -29.67 -24.15 -18.51
N ALA A 520 -28.75 -24.54 -17.62
CA ALA A 520 -28.32 -25.93 -17.40
C ALA A 520 -27.85 -26.67 -18.68
N ARG A 521 -27.26 -25.92 -19.63
CA ARG A 521 -26.73 -26.40 -20.92
C ARG A 521 -25.19 -26.55 -20.92
N PHE A 522 -24.55 -26.33 -19.78
CA PHE A 522 -23.10 -26.53 -19.62
C PHE A 522 -22.82 -27.88 -18.95
N GLY A 523 -22.51 -28.89 -19.77
CA GLY A 523 -22.24 -30.26 -19.33
C GLY A 523 -20.76 -30.58 -19.15
N MET A 524 -20.49 -31.86 -18.93
CA MET A 524 -19.13 -32.37 -18.70
C MET A 524 -18.24 -32.28 -19.95
N GLU A 525 -18.80 -32.59 -21.12
CA GLU A 525 -18.10 -32.46 -22.40
C GLU A 525 -17.78 -30.99 -22.72
N GLU A 526 -18.73 -30.08 -22.46
CA GLU A 526 -18.50 -28.65 -22.55
C GLU A 526 -17.37 -28.19 -21.62
N ALA A 527 -17.26 -28.73 -20.41
CA ALA A 527 -16.22 -28.36 -19.47
C ALA A 527 -14.81 -28.73 -19.97
N VAL A 528 -14.62 -29.94 -20.52
CA VAL A 528 -13.33 -30.38 -21.09
C VAL A 528 -12.96 -29.50 -22.29
N ARG A 529 -13.93 -29.25 -23.18
CA ARG A 529 -13.72 -28.42 -24.37
C ARG A 529 -13.45 -26.96 -24.03
N CYS A 530 -14.20 -26.41 -23.07
CA CYS A 530 -13.99 -25.06 -22.54
C CYS A 530 -12.60 -24.91 -21.93
N CYS A 531 -12.16 -25.89 -21.14
CA CYS A 531 -10.81 -25.92 -20.59
C CYS A 531 -9.74 -25.89 -21.70
N HIS A 532 -9.83 -26.80 -22.68
CA HIS A 532 -8.90 -26.85 -23.81
C HIS A 532 -8.84 -25.55 -24.61
N ASP A 533 -10.00 -25.01 -24.96
CA ASP A 533 -10.12 -23.85 -25.83
C ASP A 533 -9.65 -22.57 -25.11
N CYS A 534 -10.01 -22.38 -23.84
CA CYS A 534 -9.49 -21.29 -23.01
C CYS A 534 -7.99 -21.42 -22.80
N LEU A 535 -7.48 -22.62 -22.50
CA LEU A 535 -6.05 -22.85 -22.32
C LEU A 535 -5.25 -22.58 -23.60
N SER A 536 -5.85 -22.87 -24.77
CA SER A 536 -5.27 -22.56 -26.08
C SER A 536 -5.18 -21.05 -26.32
N ALA A 537 -6.22 -20.31 -25.94
CA ALA A 537 -6.23 -18.85 -26.00
C ALA A 537 -5.16 -18.24 -25.08
N LEU A 538 -5.06 -18.74 -23.83
CA LEU A 538 -4.09 -18.29 -22.84
C LEU A 538 -2.65 -18.59 -23.28
N SER A 539 -2.37 -19.78 -23.81
CA SER A 539 -1.05 -20.14 -24.37
C SER A 539 -0.63 -19.16 -25.48
N THR A 540 -1.56 -18.88 -26.40
CA THR A 540 -1.33 -17.94 -27.51
C THR A 540 -1.03 -16.53 -26.99
N ALA A 541 -1.81 -16.03 -26.03
CA ALA A 541 -1.60 -14.71 -25.43
C ALA A 541 -0.30 -14.62 -24.60
N ALA A 542 0.00 -15.66 -23.82
CA ALA A 542 1.20 -15.75 -22.99
C ALA A 542 2.49 -15.71 -23.81
N SER A 543 2.50 -16.26 -25.03
CA SER A 543 3.63 -16.15 -25.97
C SER A 543 4.02 -14.71 -26.32
N ALA A 544 3.08 -13.77 -26.16
CA ALA A 544 3.29 -12.34 -26.34
C ALA A 544 3.44 -11.55 -25.04
N GLY A 545 3.52 -12.23 -23.89
CA GLY A 545 3.58 -11.63 -22.57
C GLY A 545 2.25 -11.05 -22.08
N ILE A 546 1.12 -11.44 -22.68
CA ILE A 546 -0.21 -10.95 -22.31
C ILE A 546 -0.85 -11.95 -21.35
N ARG A 547 -1.32 -11.49 -20.19
CA ARG A 547 -2.10 -12.28 -19.22
C ARG A 547 -3.53 -11.76 -19.14
N HIS A 548 -4.52 -12.65 -19.06
CA HIS A 548 -5.93 -12.29 -19.14
C HIS A 548 -6.42 -11.53 -17.90
N GLY A 549 -6.17 -12.07 -16.69
CA GLY A 549 -6.42 -11.39 -15.42
C GLY A 549 -7.87 -11.22 -14.96
N ASP A 550 -8.84 -11.66 -15.76
CA ASP A 550 -10.28 -11.63 -15.41
C ASP A 550 -11.05 -12.83 -16.00
N ILE A 551 -10.61 -14.06 -15.73
CA ILE A 551 -11.25 -15.27 -16.26
C ILE A 551 -12.46 -15.63 -15.40
N ARG A 552 -13.65 -15.60 -16.00
CA ARG A 552 -14.94 -15.86 -15.36
C ARG A 552 -15.98 -16.30 -16.41
N PRO A 553 -17.10 -16.94 -16.02
CA PRO A 553 -18.11 -17.44 -16.97
C PRO A 553 -18.68 -16.39 -17.94
N GLU A 554 -18.70 -15.12 -17.55
CA GLU A 554 -19.18 -13.99 -18.37
C GLU A 554 -18.19 -13.60 -19.48
N ASN A 555 -16.91 -13.93 -19.29
CA ASN A 555 -15.82 -13.60 -20.21
C ASN A 555 -15.46 -14.78 -21.14
N VAL A 556 -16.32 -15.81 -21.23
CA VAL A 556 -16.15 -16.91 -22.18
C VAL A 556 -17.45 -17.11 -22.95
N VAL A 557 -17.36 -17.18 -24.28
CA VAL A 557 -18.51 -17.42 -25.16
C VAL A 557 -18.39 -18.74 -25.90
N CYS A 558 -19.49 -19.47 -25.98
CA CYS A 558 -19.65 -20.67 -26.78
C CYS A 558 -20.17 -20.28 -28.17
N VAL A 559 -19.38 -20.55 -29.19
CA VAL A 559 -19.72 -20.28 -30.58
C VAL A 559 -20.20 -21.57 -31.22
N ARG A 560 -21.50 -21.60 -31.55
CA ARG A 560 -22.13 -22.72 -32.26
C ARG A 560 -22.15 -22.42 -33.75
N SER A 561 -21.69 -23.36 -34.56
CA SER A 561 -21.82 -23.32 -36.02
C SER A 561 -22.63 -24.53 -36.46
N ALA A 562 -23.51 -24.37 -37.44
CA ALA A 562 -24.32 -25.48 -37.97
C ALA A 562 -23.48 -26.63 -38.55
N VAL A 563 -22.19 -26.39 -38.86
CA VAL A 563 -21.32 -27.32 -39.57
C VAL A 563 -20.10 -27.76 -38.74
N ARG A 564 -19.86 -27.15 -37.58
CA ARG A 564 -18.67 -27.44 -36.75
C ARG A 564 -19.09 -27.65 -35.30
N GLN A 565 -18.34 -28.52 -34.61
CA GLN A 565 -18.49 -28.66 -33.16
C GLN A 565 -18.37 -27.28 -32.47
N PRO A 566 -19.17 -27.05 -31.41
CA PRO A 566 -19.11 -25.81 -30.66
C PRO A 566 -17.71 -25.61 -30.09
N TYR A 567 -17.24 -24.38 -30.04
CA TYR A 567 -15.94 -24.04 -29.46
C TYR A 567 -16.07 -22.80 -28.59
N PHE A 568 -15.16 -22.66 -27.63
CA PHE A 568 -15.18 -21.55 -26.68
C PHE A 568 -14.16 -20.48 -27.07
N VAL A 569 -14.54 -19.22 -26.90
CA VAL A 569 -13.68 -18.06 -27.16
C VAL A 569 -13.56 -17.24 -25.88
N LEU A 570 -12.34 -16.98 -25.46
CA LEU A 570 -12.05 -16.15 -24.29
C LEU A 570 -12.13 -14.67 -24.70
N ILE A 571 -13.13 -13.95 -24.19
CA ILE A 571 -13.37 -12.52 -24.42
C ILE A 571 -13.06 -11.72 -23.15
N GLY A 572 -13.30 -10.40 -23.13
CA GLY A 572 -13.10 -9.60 -21.90
C GLY A 572 -11.66 -9.14 -21.64
N TRP A 573 -10.86 -8.97 -22.70
CA TRP A 573 -9.45 -8.56 -22.61
C TRP A 573 -9.22 -7.10 -22.15
N GLY A 574 -10.26 -6.35 -21.78
CA GLY A 574 -10.14 -4.98 -21.26
C GLY A 574 -9.38 -4.86 -19.93
N ARG A 575 -9.25 -5.97 -19.19
CA ARG A 575 -8.50 -6.03 -17.93
C ARG A 575 -7.15 -6.77 -18.02
N ALA A 576 -6.74 -7.14 -19.23
CA ALA A 576 -5.50 -7.88 -19.46
C ALA A 576 -4.26 -7.08 -19.03
N ILE A 577 -3.24 -7.81 -18.57
CA ILE A 577 -1.94 -7.31 -18.15
C ILE A 577 -0.96 -7.50 -19.30
N LEU A 578 -0.31 -6.40 -19.70
CA LEU A 578 0.75 -6.38 -20.70
C LEU A 578 2.06 -5.84 -20.12
N GLU A 579 1.97 -4.89 -19.18
CA GLU A 579 3.10 -4.16 -18.60
C GLU A 579 3.14 -4.36 -17.06
N ASP A 580 4.30 -4.27 -16.41
CA ASP A 580 4.44 -4.47 -14.94
C ASP A 580 3.63 -3.48 -14.08
N ARG A 581 3.17 -2.37 -14.69
CA ARG A 581 2.33 -1.35 -14.04
C ARG A 581 0.84 -1.72 -14.05
N ASP A 582 0.43 -2.63 -14.93
CA ASP A 582 -0.94 -3.09 -15.01
C ASP A 582 -1.30 -3.93 -13.78
N ARG A 583 -2.50 -3.72 -13.22
CA ARG A 583 -3.03 -4.55 -12.14
C ARG A 583 -4.23 -5.37 -12.62
N PRO A 584 -4.39 -6.61 -12.14
CA PRO A 584 -5.55 -7.43 -12.48
C PRO A 584 -6.81 -6.90 -11.81
N ALA A 585 -7.98 -7.31 -12.34
CA ALA A 585 -9.23 -7.17 -11.61
C ALA A 585 -9.21 -8.08 -10.39
N MET A 586 -9.63 -7.57 -9.24
CA MET A 586 -9.84 -8.42 -8.07
C MET A 586 -11.28 -8.94 -8.08
N ASN A 587 -11.43 -10.24 -8.28
CA ASN A 587 -12.69 -10.96 -8.17
C ASN A 587 -12.51 -12.05 -7.11
N LEU A 588 -13.23 -11.94 -5.99
CA LEU A 588 -13.07 -12.84 -4.85
C LEU A 588 -13.30 -14.33 -5.22
N HIS A 589 -14.17 -14.61 -6.18
CA HIS A 589 -14.50 -15.97 -6.60
C HIS A 589 -13.51 -16.56 -7.60
N PHE A 590 -12.99 -15.75 -8.53
CA PHE A 590 -12.24 -16.27 -9.68
C PHE A 590 -10.77 -15.85 -9.74
N SER A 591 -10.34 -14.78 -9.06
CA SER A 591 -8.92 -14.37 -9.07
C SER A 591 -8.02 -15.45 -8.47
N SER A 592 -6.79 -15.55 -8.96
CA SER A 592 -5.79 -16.47 -8.42
C SER A 592 -5.40 -16.11 -6.98
N THR A 593 -4.85 -17.07 -6.25
CA THR A 593 -4.29 -16.88 -4.90
C THR A 593 -3.22 -15.80 -4.93
N TYR A 594 -2.34 -15.83 -5.93
CA TYR A 594 -1.30 -14.83 -6.11
C TYR A 594 -1.86 -13.44 -6.44
N ALA A 595 -2.94 -13.35 -7.24
CA ALA A 595 -3.61 -12.08 -7.51
C ALA A 595 -4.21 -11.47 -6.24
N LEU A 596 -4.86 -12.29 -5.42
CA LEU A 596 -5.46 -11.87 -4.15
C LEU A 596 -4.41 -11.45 -3.11
N GLN A 597 -3.27 -12.14 -3.03
CA GLN A 597 -2.20 -11.84 -2.07
C GLN A 597 -1.33 -10.65 -2.49
N GLU A 598 -0.90 -10.62 -3.76
CA GLU A 598 0.14 -9.71 -4.23
C GLU A 598 -0.39 -8.59 -5.14
N GLY A 599 -1.67 -8.64 -5.53
CA GLY A 599 -2.24 -7.70 -6.50
C GLY A 599 -1.60 -7.77 -7.88
N LYS A 600 -1.00 -8.92 -8.23
CA LYS A 600 -0.26 -9.17 -9.48
C LYS A 600 -0.60 -10.56 -10.03
N LEU A 601 -0.35 -10.77 -11.32
CA LEU A 601 -0.47 -12.11 -11.93
C LEU A 601 0.91 -12.74 -12.11
N CYS A 602 1.06 -13.98 -11.66
CA CYS A 602 2.17 -14.85 -12.05
C CYS A 602 1.81 -15.66 -13.31
N SER A 603 2.77 -16.43 -13.85
CA SER A 603 2.58 -17.28 -15.04
C SER A 603 1.44 -18.31 -14.89
N ALA A 604 1.18 -18.81 -13.69
CA ALA A 604 0.14 -19.80 -13.43
C ALA A 604 -1.23 -19.17 -13.06
N SER A 605 -1.30 -17.85 -12.84
CA SER A 605 -2.51 -17.21 -12.31
C SER A 605 -3.75 -17.37 -13.19
N ASP A 606 -3.61 -17.23 -14.51
CA ASP A 606 -4.73 -17.44 -15.43
C ASP A 606 -5.20 -18.90 -15.45
N ALA A 607 -4.29 -19.87 -15.28
CA ALA A 607 -4.66 -21.28 -15.19
C ALA A 607 -5.40 -21.59 -13.88
N GLU A 608 -5.00 -20.97 -12.76
CA GLU A 608 -5.69 -21.07 -11.48
C GLU A 608 -7.12 -20.50 -11.55
N SER A 609 -7.27 -19.31 -12.14
CA SER A 609 -8.59 -18.70 -12.37
C SER A 609 -9.48 -19.55 -13.29
N LEU A 610 -8.91 -20.18 -14.31
CA LEU A 610 -9.62 -21.13 -15.17
C LEU A 610 -10.13 -22.34 -14.37
N VAL A 611 -9.35 -22.87 -13.42
CA VAL A 611 -9.81 -23.97 -12.56
C VAL A 611 -10.98 -23.56 -11.68
N TYR A 612 -10.95 -22.36 -11.06
CA TYR A 612 -12.09 -21.88 -10.27
C TYR A 612 -13.35 -21.68 -11.11
N MET A 613 -13.20 -21.11 -12.31
CA MET A 613 -14.29 -20.96 -13.25
C MET A 613 -14.90 -22.31 -13.63
N LEU A 614 -14.08 -23.31 -13.97
CA LEU A 614 -14.55 -24.66 -14.28
C LEU A 614 -15.20 -25.35 -13.09
N TYR A 615 -14.63 -25.23 -11.89
CA TYR A 615 -15.19 -25.79 -10.67
C TYR A 615 -16.62 -25.30 -10.42
N ILE A 616 -16.83 -23.98 -10.48
CA ILE A 616 -18.16 -23.37 -10.32
C ILE A 616 -19.08 -23.77 -11.47
N SER A 617 -18.58 -23.75 -12.72
CA SER A 617 -19.37 -24.09 -13.92
C SER A 617 -19.84 -25.55 -13.94
N CYS A 618 -19.08 -26.48 -13.35
CA CYS A 618 -19.47 -27.87 -13.18
C CYS A 618 -20.41 -28.11 -11.98
N GLY A 619 -20.96 -27.06 -11.37
CA GLY A 619 -21.86 -27.15 -10.21
C GLY A 619 -21.11 -27.33 -8.88
N GLY A 620 -19.90 -26.79 -8.77
CA GLY A 620 -19.22 -26.60 -7.49
C GLY A 620 -19.98 -25.61 -6.60
N VAL A 621 -19.74 -25.66 -5.30
CA VAL A 621 -20.39 -24.73 -4.36
C VAL A 621 -19.76 -23.36 -4.54
N LEU A 622 -20.58 -22.36 -4.91
CA LEU A 622 -20.14 -20.97 -4.91
C LEU A 622 -20.06 -20.50 -3.46
N PRO A 623 -18.86 -20.20 -2.92
CA PRO A 623 -18.73 -19.73 -1.55
C PRO A 623 -19.29 -18.31 -1.43
N ASP A 624 -19.91 -18.00 -0.30
CA ASP A 624 -20.23 -16.62 0.07
C ASP A 624 -18.95 -15.94 0.58
N LEU A 625 -18.46 -14.95 -0.16
CA LEU A 625 -17.16 -14.32 0.06
C LEU A 625 -17.35 -12.81 0.17
N ASP A 626 -17.01 -12.26 1.33
CA ASP A 626 -17.10 -10.82 1.65
C ASP A 626 -15.72 -10.13 1.69
N SER A 627 -14.65 -10.90 1.76
CA SER A 627 -13.29 -10.43 2.03
C SER A 627 -12.24 -11.22 1.25
N VAL A 628 -11.07 -10.61 1.05
CA VAL A 628 -9.91 -11.26 0.43
C VAL A 628 -9.40 -12.40 1.30
N GLU A 629 -9.42 -12.22 2.62
CA GLU A 629 -9.04 -13.23 3.61
C GLU A 629 -9.95 -14.46 3.54
N GLY A 630 -11.27 -14.27 3.50
CA GLY A 630 -12.22 -15.37 3.34
C GLY A 630 -12.03 -16.10 2.01
N ALA A 631 -11.75 -15.36 0.94
CA ALA A 631 -11.45 -15.91 -0.37
C ALA A 631 -10.18 -16.78 -0.37
N LEU A 632 -9.11 -16.34 0.31
CA LEU A 632 -7.87 -17.09 0.45
C LEU A 632 -8.05 -18.34 1.32
N GLN A 633 -8.77 -18.22 2.44
CA GLN A 633 -9.06 -19.35 3.33
C GLN A 633 -9.91 -20.42 2.64
N TRP A 634 -10.89 -20.01 1.82
CA TRP A 634 -11.67 -20.93 1.00
C TRP A 634 -10.78 -21.70 0.02
N ARG A 635 -9.84 -21.03 -0.67
CA ARG A 635 -8.89 -21.68 -1.58
C ARG A 635 -8.01 -22.68 -0.84
N GLU A 636 -7.37 -22.26 0.24
CA GLU A 636 -6.52 -23.12 1.07
C GLU A 636 -7.27 -24.37 1.54
N THR A 637 -8.50 -24.19 2.05
CA THR A 637 -9.36 -25.29 2.50
C THR A 637 -9.80 -26.18 1.34
N SER A 638 -10.13 -25.61 0.18
CA SER A 638 -10.68 -26.36 -0.96
C SER A 638 -9.60 -27.17 -1.67
N TRP A 639 -8.38 -26.64 -1.79
CA TRP A 639 -7.23 -27.36 -2.32
C TRP A 639 -6.77 -28.46 -1.36
N SER A 640 -6.59 -28.13 -0.07
CA SER A 640 -6.12 -29.11 0.94
C SER A 640 -7.09 -30.28 1.14
N ARG A 641 -8.40 -30.01 1.11
CA ARG A 641 -9.45 -31.05 1.20
C ARG A 641 -9.77 -31.71 -0.16
N ARG A 642 -9.07 -31.32 -1.23
CA ARG A 642 -9.27 -31.81 -2.60
C ARG A 642 -10.68 -31.64 -3.16
N LEU A 643 -11.45 -30.64 -2.69
CA LEU A 643 -12.84 -30.42 -3.10
C LEU A 643 -12.94 -30.07 -4.59
N ILE A 644 -11.99 -29.25 -5.07
CA ILE A 644 -11.93 -28.82 -6.46
C ILE A 644 -11.63 -30.01 -7.36
N GLN A 645 -10.61 -30.79 -7.02
CA GLN A 645 -10.16 -31.95 -7.79
C GLN A 645 -11.20 -33.07 -7.79
N GLN A 646 -11.93 -33.28 -6.70
CA GLN A 646 -13.05 -34.23 -6.65
C GLN A 646 -14.15 -33.80 -7.63
N LYS A 647 -14.62 -32.55 -7.52
CA LYS A 647 -15.71 -32.06 -8.36
C LYS A 647 -15.37 -32.04 -9.86
N LEU A 648 -14.15 -31.62 -10.20
CA LEU A 648 -13.67 -31.68 -11.59
C LEU A 648 -13.42 -33.11 -12.06
N GLY A 649 -13.08 -34.02 -11.15
CA GLY A 649 -12.94 -35.45 -11.42
C GLY A 649 -14.25 -36.17 -11.72
N ASP A 650 -15.34 -35.73 -11.09
CA ASP A 650 -16.69 -36.20 -11.41
C ASP A 650 -17.08 -35.82 -12.85
N ALA A 651 -16.59 -34.69 -13.35
CA ALA A 651 -16.79 -34.26 -14.73
C ALA A 651 -15.84 -34.97 -15.71
N SER A 652 -14.55 -35.05 -15.39
CA SER A 652 -13.56 -35.76 -16.22
C SER A 652 -12.24 -36.02 -15.49
N THR A 653 -11.65 -37.20 -15.72
CA THR A 653 -10.34 -37.57 -15.16
C THR A 653 -9.22 -36.64 -15.62
N VAL A 654 -9.28 -36.10 -16.85
CA VAL A 654 -8.28 -35.17 -17.35
C VAL A 654 -8.38 -33.79 -16.68
N LEU A 655 -9.60 -33.34 -16.33
CA LEU A 655 -9.81 -32.08 -15.61
C LEU A 655 -9.31 -32.18 -14.17
N LYS A 656 -9.54 -33.31 -13.50
CA LYS A 656 -8.92 -33.58 -12.19
C LYS A 656 -7.40 -33.52 -12.27
N ALA A 657 -6.79 -34.21 -13.23
CA ALA A 657 -5.35 -34.20 -13.38
C ALA A 657 -4.81 -32.80 -13.67
N PHE A 658 -5.53 -31.99 -14.46
CA PHE A 658 -5.19 -30.60 -14.72
C PHE A 658 -5.24 -29.76 -13.44
N ALA A 659 -6.30 -29.92 -12.63
CA ALA A 659 -6.42 -29.25 -11.35
C ALA A 659 -5.32 -29.67 -10.36
N ASP A 660 -4.98 -30.96 -10.27
CA ASP A 660 -3.84 -31.45 -9.45
C ASP A 660 -2.51 -30.80 -9.87
N TYR A 661 -2.31 -30.58 -11.18
CA TYR A 661 -1.11 -29.90 -11.67
C TYR A 661 -1.11 -28.41 -11.36
N VAL A 662 -2.23 -27.71 -11.56
CA VAL A 662 -2.34 -26.29 -11.22
C VAL A 662 -2.15 -26.06 -9.72
N ASP A 663 -2.69 -26.95 -8.86
CA ASP A 663 -2.49 -26.94 -7.41
C ASP A 663 -1.00 -26.94 -7.04
N SER A 664 -0.19 -27.75 -7.73
CA SER A 664 1.27 -27.78 -7.53
C SER A 664 2.00 -26.49 -7.91
N LEU A 665 1.35 -25.62 -8.69
CA LEU A 665 1.90 -24.33 -9.14
C LEU A 665 1.30 -23.14 -8.39
N CYS A 666 0.21 -23.32 -7.63
CA CYS A 666 -0.47 -22.25 -6.91
C CYS A 666 0.50 -21.46 -6.02
N GLY A 667 0.50 -20.14 -6.15
CA GLY A 667 1.39 -19.25 -5.39
C GLY A 667 2.87 -19.29 -5.79
N THR A 668 3.25 -20.06 -6.81
CA THR A 668 4.64 -20.15 -7.30
C THR A 668 4.86 -19.29 -8.56
N PRO A 669 6.10 -18.87 -8.85
CA PRO A 669 6.44 -18.18 -10.10
C PRO A 669 6.72 -19.16 -11.26
N TYR A 670 6.51 -20.46 -11.08
CA TYR A 670 6.86 -21.45 -12.10
C TYR A 670 5.98 -21.31 -13.35
N PRO A 671 6.55 -21.46 -14.56
CA PRO A 671 5.80 -21.37 -15.81
C PRO A 671 4.87 -22.59 -15.98
N MET A 672 3.74 -22.36 -16.63
CA MET A 672 2.76 -23.41 -16.95
C MET A 672 3.17 -24.13 -18.25
N ASP A 673 3.13 -25.46 -18.26
CA ASP A 673 3.42 -26.27 -19.45
C ASP A 673 2.15 -26.45 -20.30
N TYR A 674 1.83 -25.42 -21.08
CA TYR A 674 0.65 -25.41 -21.95
C TYR A 674 0.65 -26.58 -22.94
N ASP A 675 1.79 -26.95 -23.51
CA ASP A 675 1.88 -27.94 -24.59
C ASP A 675 1.55 -29.36 -24.12
N ILE A 676 1.94 -29.74 -22.90
CA ILE A 676 1.56 -31.04 -22.32
C ILE A 676 0.05 -31.09 -22.10
N TRP A 677 -0.53 -30.05 -21.50
CA TRP A 677 -1.95 -30.03 -21.15
C TRP A 677 -2.87 -29.92 -22.36
N LEU A 678 -2.53 -29.10 -23.35
CA LEU A 678 -3.27 -29.01 -24.60
C LEU A 678 -3.29 -30.35 -25.34
N ARG A 679 -2.17 -31.09 -25.36
CA ARG A 679 -2.14 -32.45 -25.94
C ARG A 679 -3.01 -33.44 -25.17
N ARG A 680 -2.98 -33.42 -23.84
CA ARG A 680 -3.80 -34.32 -22.99
C ARG A 680 -5.29 -34.05 -23.13
N LEU A 681 -5.69 -32.79 -23.09
CA LEU A 681 -7.09 -32.37 -23.25
C LEU A 681 -7.60 -32.70 -24.66
N ARG A 682 -6.81 -32.44 -25.71
CA ARG A 682 -7.20 -32.77 -27.09
C ARG A 682 -7.45 -34.26 -27.31
N ARG A 683 -6.64 -35.14 -26.70
CA ARG A 683 -6.86 -36.60 -26.79
C ARG A 683 -8.23 -36.99 -26.23
N ASN A 684 -8.60 -36.44 -25.06
CA ASN A 684 -9.89 -36.71 -24.44
C ASN A 684 -11.08 -36.13 -25.22
N ILE A 685 -10.90 -35.03 -25.94
CA ILE A 685 -11.95 -34.46 -26.81
C ILE A 685 -12.19 -35.31 -28.06
N ASN A 686 -11.15 -35.98 -28.57
CA ASN A 686 -11.21 -36.78 -29.80
C ASN A 686 -11.44 -38.28 -29.55
N GLU A 687 -11.31 -38.76 -28.31
CA GLU A 687 -11.48 -40.18 -27.95
C GLU A 687 -12.92 -40.69 -28.13
N ASP A 688 -13.91 -39.79 -28.26
CA ASP A 688 -15.29 -40.15 -28.61
C ASP A 688 -15.53 -40.33 -30.13
N ASP A 689 -14.56 -39.98 -30.99
CA ASP A 689 -14.77 -39.95 -32.46
C ASP A 689 -13.97 -40.99 -33.26
N HIS A 690 -13.06 -41.77 -32.66
CA HIS A 690 -12.40 -42.88 -33.37
C HIS A 690 -12.19 -44.10 -32.49
N GLY A 691 -13.01 -45.13 -32.74
CA GLY A 691 -12.64 -46.51 -32.45
C GLY A 691 -11.25 -46.81 -33.02
N LYS A 692 -10.44 -47.47 -32.21
CA LYS A 692 -9.10 -47.98 -32.50
C LYS A 692 -8.86 -48.28 -34.00
N GLU A 693 -8.12 -47.43 -34.68
CA GLU A 693 -7.23 -47.92 -35.74
C GLU A 693 -5.88 -48.22 -35.09
N ILE A 694 -5.61 -49.51 -34.97
CA ILE A 694 -4.33 -50.06 -34.59
C ILE A 694 -3.44 -49.94 -35.83
N ASP A 695 -2.44 -49.07 -35.78
CA ASP A 695 -1.35 -49.09 -36.76
C ASP A 695 -0.46 -50.31 -36.46
N THR A 696 -0.80 -51.42 -37.09
CA THR A 696 0.17 -52.49 -37.39
C THR A 696 0.90 -52.12 -38.67
N SER A 697 2.09 -51.54 -38.58
CA SER A 697 3.22 -51.82 -39.51
C SER A 697 4.41 -50.87 -39.31
N GLY A 698 5.61 -51.47 -39.26
CA GLY A 698 6.86 -50.86 -39.74
C GLY A 698 7.83 -50.37 -38.68
#